data_AF-A0A955NH94-F1
#
_entry.id   AF-A0A955NH94-F1
#
_cell.length_a   1.000
_cell.length_b   1.000
_cell.length_c   1.000
_cell.angle_alpha   90.00
_cell.angle_beta   90.00
_cell.angle_gamma   90.00
#
_symmetry.space_group_name_H-M   'P 1'
#
loop_
_entity.id
_entity.type
_entity.pdbx_description
1 polymer ?
#
loop_
_entity_poly.entity_id
_entity_poly.type
_entity_poly.pdbx_seq_one_letter_code
_entity_poly.pdbx_strand_id
1 'polypeptide(L)'
;MTPASVSITTEPDDSSIADIDPDWPHSWFSIKPLGQIEEITDPVVLDGFSQPGAVGNTNSIEDGLNSVLRIEIDGTLASENANDLRFGFMRVTAGGSTIRGLAINRVYGPKIWLDGVYTAGDNNRVEGNYLGPDVSGTVAFPVGYATGVVTTFAGVLINSSSSNLIGGAADSARNLISGNNGFGGAGVLLQGFGSNSNRIQGNLIGTDRTGTRSIGSEQIGVRVGGVVDNTVGGSNPGEGNYIAGNSTGVEIGGRESRRNRVIGNWIGTDSTGSSEIGNTGPGVWVRDSPSHSLIQSNTIAHNDSGVLVVSSFNLLDATRNLITQNSIYRNKGLGIDLGFSSHADGPTPNDVPPESDPPDQDTGANNRQNFPILTSVTDNGGGTTVEGFLQSTPNSNFRIEFFANRERDESTGGKYSEGETYIGSVDVTTDGSGMSGITANLPALPELQPFITATATDITDRGDGPANDTSEFSPVEPLGGESTLVNNTGEIGLGTLREAIYVANLSEGSSTITFAIPPDDPRHFYYMDDGVSGTVSRLNVATTAEADDSNIADIDPDWPHSWFSIQPSHGLPELFDPINIDGFTQPGSVKNTLSAPQGLDSVLRIELDGANIEGDGFSLVVGAEISLIQGLVINRCGANGIHLDTFGGNRVMGNFIGTDVSGTLPLGNGLDGILLDAERYNRIGGAKPELRNLIAGNGSNEIEIKGSGADTVYGNLIGVDRRAQSIIRESTEVCFLVDGSFFAAIGGPEEGSGNFLGVDPEFGIRVSGINPSGFKQTGNPIDQLENCREELLAIQQDRETFFQSNSAEDFDVLDQTTAQFFGCIIFQNFIDQTRANSILQNQYLSEASNLGIDLGTDGATSNDPGDVDEGPNGL
;
A
#
# COMPACT_ATOMS: atom_id res chain seq x y z
N MET A 1 6.48 29.55 12.34
CA MET A 1 6.07 30.98 12.22
C MET A 1 6.03 31.42 10.76
N THR A 2 5.00 32.14 10.32
CA THR A 2 5.04 32.83 9.01
C THR A 2 5.86 34.12 9.16
N PRO A 3 6.61 34.57 8.12
CA PRO A 3 7.47 35.77 8.22
C PRO A 3 6.76 37.06 8.69
N ALA A 4 5.43 37.11 8.59
CA ALA A 4 4.61 38.25 9.02
C ALA A 4 4.38 38.34 10.55
N SER A 5 4.86 37.38 11.34
CA SER A 5 4.63 37.26 12.79
C SER A 5 5.84 37.61 13.67
N VAL A 6 6.96 38.05 13.10
CA VAL A 6 8.18 38.39 13.86
C VAL A 6 8.21 39.88 14.20
N SER A 7 8.34 40.23 15.49
CA SER A 7 8.45 41.60 16.00
C SER A 7 9.83 41.88 16.60
N ILE A 8 10.27 43.15 16.54
CA ILE A 8 11.52 43.58 17.16
C ILE A 8 11.21 44.02 18.59
N THR A 9 11.96 43.51 19.56
CA THR A 9 11.87 43.90 20.97
C THR A 9 13.15 44.63 21.41
N THR A 10 13.00 45.53 22.38
CA THR A 10 14.13 46.15 23.13
C THR A 10 14.14 45.71 24.59
N GLU A 11 13.26 44.78 24.96
CA GLU A 11 13.14 44.28 26.32
C GLU A 11 14.40 43.51 26.74
N PRO A 12 14.80 43.60 28.03
CA PRO A 12 16.06 43.04 28.49
C PRO A 12 16.04 41.50 28.65
N ASP A 13 14.85 40.89 28.75
CA ASP A 13 14.67 39.45 28.88
C ASP A 13 13.32 38.97 28.30
N ASP A 14 13.21 37.65 28.05
CA ASP A 14 12.00 37.06 27.45
C ASP A 14 10.74 37.25 28.30
N SER A 15 10.86 37.28 29.64
CA SER A 15 9.72 37.36 30.56
C SER A 15 9.03 38.73 30.55
N SER A 16 9.73 39.75 30.07
CA SER A 16 9.22 41.10 29.89
C SER A 16 8.53 41.34 28.53
N ILE A 17 8.56 40.35 27.62
CA ILE A 17 7.90 40.44 26.31
C ILE A 17 6.42 40.06 26.46
N ALA A 18 5.53 41.06 26.33
CA ALA A 18 4.10 40.89 26.60
C ALA A 18 3.33 40.06 25.54
N ASP A 19 3.87 39.91 24.34
CA ASP A 19 3.23 39.23 23.19
C ASP A 19 4.13 38.12 22.65
N ILE A 20 4.79 37.40 23.55
CA ILE A 20 5.68 36.30 23.16
C ILE A 20 4.85 35.05 22.85
N ASP A 21 5.15 34.40 21.73
CA ASP A 21 4.47 33.16 21.32
C ASP A 21 4.75 32.06 22.35
N PRO A 22 3.72 31.43 22.96
CA PRO A 22 3.92 30.36 23.94
C PRO A 22 4.58 29.12 23.35
N ASP A 23 4.49 28.88 22.04
CA ASP A 23 5.10 27.73 21.37
C ASP A 23 6.62 27.92 21.18
N TRP A 24 7.11 29.16 21.21
CA TRP A 24 8.53 29.51 21.24
C TRP A 24 8.78 30.76 22.09
N PRO A 25 8.84 30.62 23.43
CA PRO A 25 8.91 31.74 24.37
C PRO A 25 10.34 32.29 24.52
N HIS A 26 11.06 32.45 23.40
CA HIS A 26 12.45 32.89 23.37
C HIS A 26 12.72 33.94 22.28
N SER A 27 13.29 35.07 22.67
CA SER A 27 13.89 36.03 21.75
C SER A 27 15.22 35.54 21.18
N TRP A 28 15.63 36.06 20.03
CA TRP A 28 16.93 35.77 19.42
C TRP A 28 17.50 36.99 18.69
N PHE A 29 18.80 36.94 18.40
CA PHE A 29 19.50 37.94 17.60
C PHE A 29 19.67 37.42 16.19
N SER A 30 19.28 38.23 15.21
CA SER A 30 19.45 37.94 13.79
C SER A 30 20.57 38.78 13.19
N ILE A 31 21.65 38.11 12.77
CA ILE A 31 22.79 38.70 12.05
C ILE A 31 22.51 38.55 10.56
N LYS A 32 22.50 39.66 9.81
CA LYS A 32 22.22 39.66 8.36
C LYS A 32 23.43 40.12 7.55
N PRO A 33 24.36 39.23 7.17
CA PRO A 33 25.51 39.58 6.36
C PRO A 33 25.11 40.14 4.98
N LEU A 34 25.87 41.11 4.47
CA LEU A 34 25.65 41.69 3.14
C LEU A 34 26.26 40.84 2.00
N GLY A 35 26.91 39.73 2.33
CA GLY A 35 27.60 38.85 1.39
C GLY A 35 28.10 37.59 2.11
N GLN A 36 29.01 36.85 1.46
CA GLN A 36 29.70 35.71 2.07
C GLN A 36 30.42 36.14 3.35
N ILE A 37 30.41 35.29 4.38
CA ILE A 37 31.21 35.51 5.59
C ILE A 37 32.69 35.32 5.22
N GLU A 38 33.58 36.16 5.76
CA GLU A 38 35.02 36.02 5.51
C GLU A 38 35.52 34.61 5.85
N GLU A 39 36.40 34.09 5.00
CA GLU A 39 36.92 32.73 5.10
C GLU A 39 37.66 32.49 6.43
N ILE A 40 37.32 31.40 7.11
CA ILE A 40 37.98 30.96 8.34
C ILE A 40 39.25 30.19 7.95
N THR A 41 40.39 30.89 8.02
CA THR A 41 41.71 30.40 7.61
C THR A 41 42.58 29.89 8.76
N ASP A 42 42.27 30.30 9.99
CA ASP A 42 42.90 29.80 11.22
C ASP A 42 41.88 29.05 12.10
N PRO A 43 42.31 28.07 12.93
CA PRO A 43 41.41 27.30 13.78
C PRO A 43 40.64 28.19 14.76
N VAL A 44 39.32 28.06 14.81
CA VAL A 44 38.46 28.86 15.70
C VAL A 44 37.39 28.03 16.40
N VAL A 45 36.93 28.52 17.55
CA VAL A 45 35.68 28.07 18.16
C VAL A 45 34.64 29.17 17.99
N LEU A 46 33.67 28.96 17.11
CA LEU A 46 32.52 29.81 16.91
C LEU A 46 31.34 29.24 17.71
N ASP A 47 31.07 29.84 18.86
CA ASP A 47 30.16 29.30 19.87
C ASP A 47 28.96 30.20 20.14
N GLY A 48 27.83 29.91 19.50
CA GLY A 48 26.55 30.59 19.74
C GLY A 48 25.94 30.28 21.10
N PHE A 49 26.32 29.18 21.77
CA PHE A 49 25.88 28.90 23.15
C PHE A 49 26.53 29.83 24.17
N SER A 50 27.55 30.59 23.79
CA SER A 50 28.11 31.65 24.63
C SER A 50 27.16 32.84 24.82
N GLN A 51 26.12 32.96 23.99
CA GLN A 51 25.09 33.98 24.12
C GLN A 51 24.19 33.69 25.33
N PRO A 52 24.01 34.64 26.27
CA PRO A 52 23.11 34.46 27.41
C PRO A 52 21.71 34.00 27.01
N GLY A 53 21.20 33.00 27.73
CA GLY A 53 19.89 32.40 27.47
C GLY A 53 19.87 31.33 26.37
N ALA A 54 21.00 31.06 25.72
CA ALA A 54 21.15 29.90 24.84
C ALA A 54 21.38 28.63 25.68
N VAL A 55 20.80 27.52 25.24
CA VAL A 55 20.86 26.23 25.95
C VAL A 55 21.11 25.12 24.94
N GLY A 56 22.14 24.31 25.18
CA GLY A 56 22.43 23.12 24.38
C GLY A 56 21.40 22.03 24.63
N ASN A 57 21.20 21.16 23.62
CA ASN A 57 20.23 20.09 23.74
C ASN A 57 20.62 19.10 24.86
N THR A 58 19.63 18.66 25.61
CA THR A 58 19.77 17.58 26.62
C THR A 58 18.81 16.43 26.37
N ASN A 59 17.93 16.56 25.39
CA ASN A 59 17.01 15.50 25.01
C ASN A 59 17.74 14.40 24.26
N SER A 60 17.31 13.16 24.49
CA SER A 60 17.68 12.03 23.66
C SER A 60 17.17 12.24 22.23
N ILE A 61 17.57 11.39 21.27
CA ILE A 61 17.06 11.51 19.90
C ILE A 61 15.55 11.27 19.81
N GLU A 62 15.00 10.46 20.73
CA GLU A 62 13.57 10.11 20.81
C GLU A 62 12.70 11.29 21.20
N ASP A 63 13.22 12.20 22.02
CA ASP A 63 12.49 13.35 22.53
C ASP A 63 12.70 14.61 21.65
N GLY A 64 13.31 14.46 20.47
CA GLY A 64 13.72 15.56 19.61
C GLY A 64 14.73 16.51 20.27
N LEU A 65 14.69 17.78 19.90
CA LEU A 65 15.63 18.81 20.34
C LEU A 65 14.95 19.84 21.24
N ASN A 66 15.50 20.01 22.43
CA ASN A 66 15.12 21.07 23.37
C ASN A 66 16.10 22.25 23.40
N SER A 67 17.07 22.30 22.48
CA SER A 67 18.02 23.40 22.39
C SER A 67 17.34 24.74 22.15
N VAL A 68 17.85 25.76 22.83
CA VAL A 68 17.45 27.16 22.64
C VAL A 68 18.61 27.88 21.98
N LEU A 69 18.49 28.15 20.67
CA LEU A 69 19.48 28.93 19.93
C LEU A 69 19.10 30.42 19.98
N ARG A 70 20.07 31.26 20.35
CA ARG A 70 19.89 32.73 20.45
C ARG A 70 20.52 33.51 19.31
N ILE A 71 21.32 32.87 18.46
CA ILE A 71 22.01 33.51 17.35
C ILE A 71 21.53 32.88 16.05
N GLU A 72 20.87 33.69 15.24
CA GLU A 72 20.53 33.39 13.85
C GLU A 72 21.48 34.15 12.93
N ILE A 73 22.04 33.46 11.94
CA ILE A 73 22.70 34.05 10.78
C ILE A 73 21.76 33.91 9.59
N ASP A 74 21.11 35.01 9.26
CA ASP A 74 20.09 35.12 8.22
C ASP A 74 20.74 35.64 6.92
N GLY A 75 20.83 34.76 5.92
CA GLY A 75 21.46 35.04 4.62
C GLY A 75 20.64 35.90 3.66
N THR A 76 19.47 36.40 4.05
CA THR A 76 18.57 37.14 3.13
C THR A 76 19.28 38.27 2.38
N LEU A 77 20.15 39.03 3.04
CA LEU A 77 20.88 40.15 2.42
C LEU A 77 22.15 39.73 1.65
N ALA A 78 22.67 38.52 1.86
CA ALA A 78 23.85 38.03 1.15
C ALA A 78 23.53 37.67 -0.32
N SER A 79 22.25 37.42 -0.62
CA SER A 79 21.75 36.88 -1.89
C SER A 79 21.75 37.80 -3.10
N GLU A 80 21.97 39.11 -2.93
CA GLU A 80 21.86 40.08 -4.04
C GLU A 80 23.05 40.04 -5.02
N ASN A 81 24.13 39.30 -4.72
CA ASN A 81 25.27 39.06 -5.60
C ASN A 81 25.53 37.55 -5.85
N ALA A 82 24.64 36.89 -6.59
CA ALA A 82 24.63 35.44 -6.85
C ALA A 82 25.92 34.83 -7.48
N ASN A 83 26.89 35.64 -7.91
CA ASN A 83 28.13 35.14 -8.52
C ASN A 83 29.23 34.81 -7.49
N ASP A 84 29.24 35.42 -6.30
CA ASP A 84 30.23 35.14 -5.24
C ASP A 84 29.77 34.02 -4.28
N LEU A 85 28.45 33.76 -4.17
CA LEU A 85 27.89 32.71 -3.30
C LEU A 85 27.98 31.28 -3.88
N ARG A 86 28.59 31.11 -5.06
CA ARG A 86 28.90 29.78 -5.63
C ARG A 86 29.87 28.99 -4.74
N PHE A 87 30.54 29.68 -3.81
CA PHE A 87 31.60 29.17 -2.95
C PHE A 87 31.19 29.09 -1.46
N GLY A 88 29.91 28.85 -1.16
CA GLY A 88 29.41 28.61 0.21
C GLY A 88 29.32 29.85 1.10
N PHE A 89 28.45 29.83 2.12
CA PHE A 89 28.22 31.00 2.97
C PHE A 89 29.30 31.21 4.03
N MET A 90 29.64 30.13 4.74
CA MET A 90 30.71 30.08 5.73
C MET A 90 31.72 29.03 5.29
N ARG A 91 32.81 29.49 4.66
CA ARG A 91 33.90 28.62 4.20
C ARG A 91 34.98 28.51 5.27
N VAL A 92 35.36 27.27 5.57
CA VAL A 92 36.35 26.91 6.60
C VAL A 92 37.48 26.13 5.94
N THR A 93 38.63 26.76 5.81
CA THR A 93 39.86 26.14 5.29
C THR A 93 40.86 25.79 6.40
N ALA A 94 40.62 26.31 7.61
CA ALA A 94 41.29 25.90 8.82
C ALA A 94 40.90 24.48 9.25
N GLY A 95 41.85 23.73 9.80
CA GLY A 95 41.56 22.47 10.51
C GLY A 95 41.36 22.69 12.00
N GLY A 96 40.65 21.79 12.68
CA GLY A 96 40.47 21.86 14.13
C GLY A 96 39.52 22.94 14.63
N SER A 97 38.69 23.51 13.77
CA SER A 97 37.66 24.49 14.15
C SER A 97 36.42 23.80 14.73
N THR A 98 35.67 24.52 15.57
CA THR A 98 34.37 24.08 16.10
C THR A 98 33.33 25.16 15.82
N ILE A 99 32.22 24.79 15.18
CA ILE A 99 31.08 25.67 14.92
C ILE A 99 29.87 25.08 15.63
N ARG A 100 29.29 25.84 16.58
CA ARG A 100 28.16 25.35 17.38
C ARG A 100 27.18 26.41 17.83
N GLY A 101 25.94 25.99 18.10
CA GLY A 101 24.91 26.82 18.71
C GLY A 101 24.36 27.93 17.82
N LEU A 102 24.39 27.75 16.49
CA LEU A 102 23.93 28.73 15.51
C LEU A 102 22.75 28.21 14.71
N ALA A 103 21.78 29.07 14.42
CA ALA A 103 20.84 28.85 13.32
C ALA A 103 21.37 29.55 12.07
N ILE A 104 21.59 28.84 10.97
CA ILE A 104 22.05 29.42 9.69
C ILE A 104 21.01 29.09 8.63
N ASN A 105 20.43 30.09 7.98
CA ASN A 105 19.33 29.88 7.05
C ASN A 105 19.25 30.97 5.97
N ARG A 106 18.36 30.76 4.99
CA ARG A 106 18.11 31.71 3.88
C ARG A 106 19.36 32.08 3.09
N VAL A 107 20.25 31.12 2.89
CA VAL A 107 21.48 31.30 2.11
C VAL A 107 21.48 30.45 0.84
N TYR A 108 22.01 31.00 -0.26
CA TYR A 108 22.36 30.26 -1.47
C TYR A 108 23.66 29.45 -1.29
N GLY A 109 23.65 28.18 -1.70
CA GLY A 109 24.81 27.28 -1.56
C GLY A 109 24.90 26.59 -0.19
N PRO A 110 26.06 26.00 0.15
CA PRO A 110 26.25 25.34 1.43
C PRO A 110 26.31 26.34 2.59
N LYS A 111 25.64 26.03 3.71
CA LYS A 111 25.62 26.91 4.89
C LYS A 111 26.97 26.90 5.59
N ILE A 112 27.52 25.70 5.81
CA ILE A 112 28.88 25.49 6.28
C ILE A 112 29.61 24.68 5.21
N TRP A 113 30.76 25.17 4.77
CA TRP A 113 31.64 24.47 3.85
C TRP A 113 33.01 24.24 4.48
N LEU A 114 33.30 22.97 4.78
CA LEU A 114 34.62 22.49 5.21
C LEU A 114 35.44 22.17 3.96
N ASP A 115 36.46 22.97 3.67
CA ASP A 115 37.20 22.93 2.41
C ASP A 115 38.70 22.69 2.64
N GLY A 116 39.16 21.49 2.29
CA GLY A 116 40.56 21.09 2.45
C GLY A 116 41.40 21.22 1.16
N VAL A 117 40.88 21.87 0.11
CA VAL A 117 41.60 21.96 -1.19
C VAL A 117 42.94 22.71 -1.09
N TYR A 118 43.08 23.67 -0.16
CA TYR A 118 44.23 24.59 -0.14
C TYR A 118 45.11 24.53 1.13
N THR A 119 44.59 23.99 2.24
CA THR A 119 45.25 23.92 3.56
C THR A 119 44.76 22.69 4.34
N ALA A 120 45.38 22.37 5.48
CA ALA A 120 45.02 21.26 6.37
C ALA A 120 43.66 21.48 7.07
N GLY A 121 42.59 21.62 6.30
CA GLY A 121 41.20 21.89 6.70
C GLY A 121 40.50 20.69 7.33
N ASP A 122 41.24 19.81 7.99
CA ASP A 122 40.76 18.55 8.55
C ASP A 122 40.34 18.70 10.02
N ASN A 123 39.65 17.71 10.58
CA ASN A 123 39.34 17.62 12.02
C ASN A 123 38.45 18.76 12.55
N ASN A 124 37.55 19.29 11.74
CA ASN A 124 36.56 20.27 12.19
C ASN A 124 35.34 19.60 12.86
N ARG A 125 34.65 20.37 13.68
CA ARG A 125 33.43 19.97 14.40
C ARG A 125 32.28 20.91 14.08
N VAL A 126 31.14 20.35 13.70
CA VAL A 126 29.88 21.08 13.51
C VAL A 126 28.86 20.46 14.44
N GLU A 127 28.48 21.13 15.52
CA GLU A 127 27.75 20.54 16.65
C GLU A 127 26.60 21.46 17.12
N GLY A 128 25.42 20.92 17.40
CA GLY A 128 24.34 21.69 18.05
C GLY A 128 23.81 22.89 17.23
N ASN A 129 23.89 22.84 15.90
CA ASN A 129 23.43 23.91 15.01
C ASN A 129 22.10 23.56 14.34
N TYR A 130 21.33 24.58 13.95
CA TYR A 130 20.18 24.46 13.06
C TYR A 130 20.56 24.98 11.67
N LEU A 131 20.67 24.08 10.70
CA LEU A 131 21.19 24.36 9.36
C LEU A 131 20.06 24.25 8.32
N GLY A 132 19.39 25.38 8.07
CA GLY A 132 18.27 25.51 7.14
C GLY A 132 16.96 25.97 7.78
N PRO A 133 16.56 25.40 8.93
CA PRO A 133 15.42 25.89 9.68
C PRO A 133 15.65 27.27 10.33
N ASP A 134 14.56 27.88 10.80
CA ASP A 134 14.63 28.99 11.76
C ASP A 134 15.15 28.54 13.14
N VAL A 135 15.33 29.51 14.04
CA VAL A 135 15.71 29.26 15.44
C VAL A 135 14.72 28.38 16.20
N SER A 136 13.45 28.35 15.80
CA SER A 136 12.46 27.43 16.38
C SER A 136 12.71 26.00 15.93
N GLY A 137 13.33 25.78 14.77
CA GLY A 137 13.55 24.45 14.20
C GLY A 137 12.29 23.83 13.59
N THR A 138 11.22 24.61 13.41
CA THR A 138 9.92 24.11 12.91
C THR A 138 9.62 24.56 11.49
N VAL A 139 10.34 25.57 10.96
CA VAL A 139 10.11 26.11 9.62
C VAL A 139 11.40 26.09 8.81
N ALA A 140 11.37 25.38 7.68
CA ALA A 140 12.42 25.41 6.68
C ALA A 140 12.32 26.66 5.78
N PHE A 141 13.48 27.17 5.33
CA PHE A 141 13.56 28.23 4.33
C PHE A 141 14.26 27.73 3.07
N PRO A 142 13.55 26.95 2.22
CA PRO A 142 14.08 26.60 0.92
C PRO A 142 14.25 27.86 0.08
N VAL A 143 15.43 28.04 -0.50
CA VAL A 143 15.67 29.17 -1.38
C VAL A 143 15.18 28.80 -2.78
N GLY A 144 14.22 29.55 -3.31
CA GLY A 144 13.70 29.32 -4.66
C GLY A 144 14.82 29.46 -5.70
N TYR A 145 14.77 28.58 -6.72
CA TYR A 145 15.66 28.61 -7.87
C TYR A 145 15.67 29.98 -8.54
N ALA A 146 16.74 30.75 -8.37
CA ALA A 146 17.07 31.81 -9.32
C ALA A 146 17.56 31.13 -10.60
N THR A 147 16.75 31.17 -11.66
CA THR A 147 17.00 30.45 -12.91
C THR A 147 18.40 30.71 -13.46
N GLY A 148 19.19 29.66 -13.68
CA GLY A 148 20.45 29.70 -14.45
C GLY A 148 21.76 29.56 -13.68
N VAL A 149 21.77 29.43 -12.35
CA VAL A 149 23.00 29.14 -11.58
C VAL A 149 22.87 27.75 -10.93
N VAL A 150 23.67 26.78 -11.39
CA VAL A 150 23.79 25.47 -10.74
C VAL A 150 24.74 25.64 -9.54
N THR A 151 24.19 25.76 -8.34
CA THR A 151 24.97 25.69 -7.09
C THR A 151 24.60 24.45 -6.31
N THR A 152 25.58 23.83 -5.65
CA THR A 152 25.36 22.75 -4.69
C THR A 152 24.66 23.32 -3.44
N PHE A 153 23.46 22.83 -3.11
CA PHE A 153 22.76 23.22 -1.88
C PHE A 153 23.10 22.22 -0.77
N ALA A 154 23.69 22.66 0.33
CA ALA A 154 23.91 21.77 1.46
C ALA A 154 23.75 22.44 2.84
N GLY A 155 23.33 21.67 3.84
CA GLY A 155 23.50 22.10 5.23
C GLY A 155 24.98 22.18 5.56
N VAL A 156 25.68 21.07 5.36
CA VAL A 156 27.14 20.98 5.45
C VAL A 156 27.71 20.38 4.16
N LEU A 157 28.69 21.07 3.57
CA LEU A 157 29.53 20.53 2.50
C LEU A 157 30.93 20.22 3.04
N ILE A 158 31.40 19.00 2.80
CA ILE A 158 32.77 18.56 3.06
C ILE A 158 33.43 18.32 1.70
N ASN A 159 34.46 19.11 1.39
CA ASN A 159 35.18 19.03 0.12
C ASN A 159 36.69 18.89 0.34
N SER A 160 37.26 17.80 -0.17
CA SER A 160 38.68 17.44 0.03
C SER A 160 39.17 17.59 1.48
N SER A 161 38.31 17.31 2.47
CA SER A 161 38.57 17.52 3.89
C SER A 161 38.21 16.27 4.71
N SER A 162 39.08 15.88 5.62
CA SER A 162 39.05 14.59 6.30
C SER A 162 38.85 14.72 7.81
N SER A 163 38.43 13.60 8.42
CA SER A 163 38.34 13.46 9.89
C SER A 163 37.41 14.49 10.58
N ASN A 164 36.47 15.07 9.85
CA ASN A 164 35.50 16.00 10.43
C ASN A 164 34.39 15.23 11.16
N LEU A 165 33.83 15.86 12.20
CA LEU A 165 32.68 15.37 12.95
C LEU A 165 31.50 16.32 12.76
N ILE A 166 30.44 15.83 12.13
CA ILE A 166 29.16 16.53 12.01
C ILE A 166 28.20 15.89 13.00
N GLY A 167 27.92 16.61 14.08
CA GLY A 167 27.14 16.14 15.21
C GLY A 167 28.03 15.47 16.28
N GLY A 168 27.58 14.36 16.83
CA GLY A 168 28.32 13.58 17.82
C GLY A 168 27.43 12.73 18.70
N ALA A 169 28.03 11.85 19.50
CA ALA A 169 27.29 10.94 20.39
C ALA A 169 26.60 11.63 21.59
N ALA A 170 27.03 12.85 21.93
CA ALA A 170 26.41 13.63 23.00
C ALA A 170 25.16 14.35 22.51
N ASP A 171 24.10 14.37 23.33
CA ASP A 171 22.83 15.05 22.98
C ASP A 171 23.01 16.52 22.62
N SER A 172 23.95 17.23 23.24
CA SER A 172 24.22 18.64 22.94
C SER A 172 24.91 18.87 21.60
N ALA A 173 25.46 17.82 20.98
CA ALA A 173 26.16 17.92 19.70
C ALA A 173 25.23 17.74 18.49
N ARG A 174 24.00 17.24 18.68
CA ARG A 174 23.06 16.95 17.58
C ARG A 174 22.75 18.21 16.76
N ASN A 175 22.98 18.16 15.46
CA ASN A 175 22.50 19.22 14.57
C ASN A 175 21.09 18.90 14.06
N LEU A 176 20.32 19.95 13.76
CA LEU A 176 19.10 19.87 12.95
C LEU A 176 19.43 20.36 11.54
N ILE A 177 19.33 19.50 10.53
CA ILE A 177 19.76 19.79 9.16
C ILE A 177 18.63 19.50 8.17
N SER A 178 17.85 20.53 7.83
CA SER A 178 16.62 20.36 7.05
C SER A 178 16.35 21.56 6.14
N GLY A 179 15.58 21.37 5.07
CA GLY A 179 15.20 22.46 4.17
C GLY A 179 16.32 22.95 3.27
N ASN A 180 17.30 22.10 2.96
CA ASN A 180 18.44 22.40 2.08
C ASN A 180 18.10 22.08 0.61
N ASN A 181 16.94 22.59 0.18
CA ASN A 181 16.26 22.10 -1.02
C ASN A 181 16.84 22.74 -2.29
N GLY A 182 17.10 21.92 -3.30
CA GLY A 182 17.50 22.30 -4.65
C GLY A 182 17.96 21.09 -5.46
N PHE A 183 18.04 21.17 -6.79
CA PHE A 183 18.66 20.14 -7.66
C PHE A 183 20.01 19.67 -7.11
N GLY A 184 20.06 18.40 -6.72
CA GLY A 184 21.25 17.77 -6.12
C GLY A 184 21.58 18.24 -4.70
N GLY A 185 20.64 18.89 -4.00
CA GLY A 185 20.79 19.37 -2.64
C GLY A 185 20.83 18.24 -1.60
N ALA A 186 21.59 18.42 -0.53
CA ALA A 186 21.71 17.44 0.55
C ALA A 186 21.73 18.09 1.93
N GLY A 187 21.30 17.39 2.98
CA GLY A 187 21.56 17.82 4.35
C GLY A 187 23.07 17.90 4.60
N VAL A 188 23.76 16.78 4.36
CA VAL A 188 25.23 16.70 4.42
C VAL A 188 25.76 16.10 3.12
N LEU A 189 26.73 16.77 2.49
CA LEU A 189 27.37 16.32 1.25
C LEU A 189 28.88 16.16 1.45
N LEU A 190 29.38 14.99 1.09
CA LEU A 190 30.82 14.69 1.05
C LEU A 190 31.23 14.50 -0.41
N GLN A 191 32.25 15.25 -0.84
CA GLN A 191 32.80 15.15 -2.18
C GLN A 191 34.28 15.56 -2.21
N GLY A 192 34.92 15.40 -3.37
CA GLY A 192 36.32 15.80 -3.57
C GLY A 192 37.32 14.77 -3.05
N PHE A 193 38.39 14.55 -3.81
CA PHE A 193 39.44 13.60 -3.45
C PHE A 193 40.04 13.94 -2.09
N GLY A 194 40.11 12.95 -1.19
CA GLY A 194 40.67 13.12 0.15
C GLY A 194 39.66 13.41 1.25
N SER A 195 38.36 13.53 0.94
CA SER A 195 37.29 13.64 1.94
C SER A 195 37.01 12.31 2.64
N ASN A 196 37.97 11.84 3.42
CA ASN A 196 37.97 10.52 4.02
C ASN A 196 37.77 10.58 5.54
N SER A 197 37.32 9.49 6.14
CA SER A 197 37.25 9.35 7.61
C SER A 197 36.38 10.41 8.30
N ASN A 198 35.44 11.02 7.58
CA ASN A 198 34.45 11.91 8.16
C ASN A 198 33.35 11.10 8.86
N ARG A 199 32.82 11.65 9.95
CA ARG A 199 31.80 11.03 10.79
C ARG A 199 30.59 11.96 10.88
N ILE A 200 29.44 11.46 10.45
CA ILE A 200 28.16 12.17 10.53
C ILE A 200 27.35 11.41 11.59
N GLN A 201 27.18 11.96 12.78
CA GLN A 201 26.67 11.20 13.94
C GLN A 201 25.61 11.99 14.72
N GLY A 202 24.56 11.33 15.17
CA GLY A 202 23.59 11.92 16.10
C GLY A 202 22.77 13.09 15.55
N ASN A 203 22.65 13.28 14.24
CA ASN A 203 21.93 14.42 13.66
C ASN A 203 20.45 14.08 13.42
N LEU A 204 19.58 15.11 13.45
CA LEU A 204 18.24 15.07 12.88
C LEU A 204 18.30 15.70 11.48
N ILE A 205 17.96 14.93 10.44
CA ILE A 205 18.13 15.35 9.04
C ILE A 205 16.82 15.17 8.28
N GLY A 206 16.26 16.27 7.81
CA GLY A 206 15.02 16.33 7.01
C GLY A 206 13.72 16.48 7.82
N THR A 207 13.80 16.37 9.13
CA THR A 207 12.69 16.57 10.06
C THR A 207 12.73 17.94 10.73
N ASP A 208 11.68 18.30 11.47
CA ASP A 208 11.68 19.42 12.40
C ASP A 208 12.35 19.05 13.72
N ARG A 209 12.44 20.01 14.65
CA ARG A 209 13.12 19.83 15.93
C ARG A 209 12.55 18.66 16.75
N THR A 210 11.27 18.31 16.60
CA THR A 210 10.66 17.21 17.36
C THR A 210 10.96 15.86 16.73
N GLY A 211 11.43 15.84 15.48
CA GLY A 211 11.66 14.62 14.73
C GLY A 211 10.40 14.02 14.13
N THR A 212 9.21 14.60 14.35
CA THR A 212 7.92 13.97 14.00
C THR A 212 7.28 14.54 12.74
N ARG A 213 7.84 15.62 12.17
CA ARG A 213 7.31 16.23 10.94
C ARG A 213 8.42 16.47 9.94
N SER A 214 8.18 16.09 8.68
CA SER A 214 9.08 16.44 7.58
C SER A 214 9.06 17.95 7.30
N ILE A 215 10.25 18.56 7.25
CA ILE A 215 10.47 19.91 6.69
C ILE A 215 11.63 19.92 5.69
N GLY A 216 12.10 18.75 5.27
CA GLY A 216 13.26 18.51 4.40
C GLY A 216 12.93 18.30 2.92
N SER A 217 11.71 18.56 2.48
CA SER A 217 11.18 18.17 1.17
C SER A 217 12.17 18.37 0.01
N GLU A 218 12.43 17.33 -0.78
CA GLU A 218 13.32 17.30 -1.98
C GLU A 218 14.84 17.19 -1.73
N GLN A 219 15.36 17.44 -0.52
CA GLN A 219 16.81 17.24 -0.23
C GLN A 219 17.15 15.74 -0.11
N ILE A 220 18.39 15.34 -0.38
CA ILE A 220 18.94 14.05 0.09
C ILE A 220 19.41 14.21 1.53
N GLY A 221 19.20 13.23 2.42
CA GLY A 221 19.65 13.35 3.80
C GLY A 221 21.18 13.49 3.89
N VAL A 222 21.89 12.41 3.51
CA VAL A 222 23.36 12.40 3.44
C VAL A 222 23.81 11.86 2.10
N ARG A 223 24.68 12.58 1.39
CA ARG A 223 25.27 12.16 0.12
C ARG A 223 26.78 11.96 0.26
N VAL A 224 27.24 10.77 -0.09
CA VAL A 224 28.65 10.35 -0.10
C VAL A 224 29.09 10.18 -1.55
N GLY A 225 29.66 11.23 -2.15
CA GLY A 225 29.92 11.32 -3.58
C GLY A 225 31.40 11.13 -3.97
N GLY A 226 31.77 9.92 -4.37
CA GLY A 226 33.10 9.57 -4.91
C GLY A 226 34.22 9.62 -3.86
N VAL A 227 33.92 9.27 -2.61
CA VAL A 227 34.83 9.40 -1.46
C VAL A 227 34.89 8.11 -0.64
N VAL A 228 35.94 7.91 0.15
CA VAL A 228 36.20 6.63 0.83
C VAL A 228 36.26 6.74 2.35
N ASP A 229 36.00 5.61 3.03
CA ASP A 229 36.26 5.45 4.47
C ASP A 229 35.46 6.43 5.36
N ASN A 230 34.27 6.87 4.94
CA ASN A 230 33.40 7.75 5.74
C ASN A 230 32.34 6.95 6.50
N THR A 231 31.86 7.49 7.62
CA THR A 231 30.82 6.85 8.44
C THR A 231 29.61 7.76 8.65
N VAL A 232 28.45 7.29 8.24
CA VAL A 232 27.13 7.85 8.56
C VAL A 232 26.54 7.03 9.70
N GLY A 233 26.48 7.62 10.88
CA GLY A 233 26.02 7.01 12.11
C GLY A 233 27.16 6.42 12.95
N GLY A 234 26.90 5.33 13.64
CA GLY A 234 27.88 4.60 14.46
C GLY A 234 27.24 3.52 15.31
N SER A 235 28.07 2.68 15.92
CA SER A 235 27.62 1.52 16.70
C SER A 235 27.36 1.83 18.17
N ASN A 236 27.77 3.01 18.66
CA ASN A 236 27.54 3.39 20.06
C ASN A 236 26.22 4.16 20.21
N PRO A 237 25.57 4.08 21.39
CA PRO A 237 24.40 4.90 21.68
C PRO A 237 24.64 6.39 21.40
N GLY A 238 23.68 7.04 20.75
CA GLY A 238 23.75 8.45 20.38
C GLY A 238 24.52 8.74 19.08
N GLU A 239 25.25 7.78 18.50
CA GLU A 239 25.95 8.00 17.23
C GLU A 239 25.04 7.89 16.00
N GLY A 240 23.93 7.16 16.09
CA GLY A 240 22.93 7.03 15.02
C GLY A 240 22.28 8.35 14.63
N ASN A 241 22.12 8.60 13.32
CA ASN A 241 21.35 9.74 12.82
C ASN A 241 19.87 9.35 12.63
N TYR A 242 18.99 10.33 12.78
CA TYR A 242 17.60 10.25 12.34
C TYR A 242 17.48 10.97 10.99
N ILE A 243 17.23 10.20 9.92
CA ILE A 243 17.22 10.67 8.53
C ILE A 243 15.86 10.36 7.88
N ALA A 244 14.98 11.35 7.80
CA ALA A 244 13.60 11.16 7.38
C ALA A 244 13.03 12.38 6.64
N GLY A 245 11.95 12.17 5.87
CA GLY A 245 11.30 13.23 5.10
C GLY A 245 12.14 13.82 3.96
N ASN A 246 13.17 13.10 3.50
CA ASN A 246 14.06 13.46 2.40
C ASN A 246 13.63 12.77 1.09
N SER A 247 14.23 13.14 -0.05
CA SER A 247 14.06 12.40 -1.31
C SER A 247 14.83 11.07 -1.34
N THR A 248 15.91 10.97 -0.56
CA THR A 248 16.65 9.73 -0.29
C THR A 248 17.28 9.90 1.09
N GLY A 249 17.29 8.85 1.91
CA GLY A 249 17.92 8.90 3.23
C GLY A 249 19.43 9.09 3.13
N VAL A 250 20.14 8.04 2.70
CA VAL A 250 21.59 8.06 2.49
C VAL A 250 21.92 7.61 1.07
N GLU A 251 22.62 8.45 0.31
CA GLU A 251 23.12 8.12 -1.02
C GLU A 251 24.64 7.86 -0.95
N ILE A 252 25.08 6.69 -1.40
CA ILE A 252 26.48 6.37 -1.68
C ILE A 252 26.65 6.34 -3.20
N GLY A 253 27.24 7.40 -3.75
CA GLY A 253 27.32 7.65 -5.18
C GLY A 253 28.76 7.76 -5.67
N GLY A 254 29.02 7.38 -6.93
CA GLY A 254 30.26 7.66 -7.65
C GLY A 254 31.32 6.55 -7.59
N ARG A 255 32.04 6.37 -8.71
CA ARG A 255 32.94 5.24 -9.01
C ARG A 255 34.01 4.92 -7.95
N GLU A 256 34.49 5.93 -7.23
CA GLU A 256 35.55 5.77 -6.24
C GLU A 256 35.01 5.59 -4.81
N SER A 257 33.68 5.58 -4.63
CA SER A 257 33.07 5.40 -3.31
C SER A 257 33.29 3.99 -2.80
N ARG A 258 34.17 3.84 -1.81
CA ARG A 258 34.51 2.54 -1.23
C ARG A 258 34.70 2.60 0.28
N ARG A 259 34.39 1.49 0.96
CA ARG A 259 34.57 1.36 2.42
C ARG A 259 33.80 2.42 3.22
N ASN A 260 32.72 2.95 2.65
CA ASN A 260 31.81 3.83 3.37
C ASN A 260 30.87 3.00 4.24
N ARG A 261 30.52 3.53 5.40
CA ARG A 261 29.78 2.82 6.44
C ARG A 261 28.51 3.58 6.76
N VAL A 262 27.37 2.91 6.73
CA VAL A 262 26.07 3.41 7.18
C VAL A 262 25.64 2.51 8.32
N ILE A 263 25.74 3.01 9.57
CA ILE A 263 25.61 2.17 10.75
C ILE A 263 24.69 2.80 11.79
N GLY A 264 23.76 2.03 12.34
CA GLY A 264 23.01 2.45 13.53
C GLY A 264 22.08 3.64 13.31
N ASN A 265 21.67 3.93 12.07
CA ASN A 265 20.79 5.07 11.77
C ASN A 265 19.33 4.64 11.79
N TRP A 266 18.44 5.59 12.09
CA TRP A 266 17.00 5.50 11.86
C TRP A 266 16.66 6.24 10.57
N ILE A 267 16.18 5.52 9.56
CA ILE A 267 16.02 6.02 8.20
C ILE A 267 14.57 5.83 7.76
N GLY A 268 13.88 6.96 7.52
CA GLY A 268 12.46 7.00 7.17
C GLY A 268 11.49 6.79 8.34
N THR A 269 12.03 6.53 9.54
CA THR A 269 11.25 6.28 10.76
C THR A 269 11.89 6.95 11.96
N ASP A 270 11.10 7.14 13.03
CA ASP A 270 11.61 7.62 14.32
C ASP A 270 12.46 6.57 15.05
N SER A 271 13.02 6.99 16.18
CA SER A 271 13.86 6.12 17.00
C SER A 271 13.11 4.97 17.67
N THR A 272 11.77 5.03 17.72
CA THR A 272 10.90 3.91 18.13
C THR A 272 10.54 3.00 16.95
N GLY A 273 10.82 3.42 15.71
CA GLY A 273 10.52 2.65 14.52
C GLY A 273 9.07 2.71 14.06
N SER A 274 8.29 3.68 14.54
CA SER A 274 6.83 3.77 14.39
C SER A 274 6.34 4.97 13.58
N SER A 275 7.11 6.04 13.44
CA SER A 275 6.65 7.26 12.75
C SER A 275 6.78 7.14 11.22
N GLU A 276 5.65 7.32 10.51
CA GLU A 276 5.56 7.32 9.05
C GLU A 276 6.04 8.63 8.39
N ILE A 277 7.28 9.01 8.65
CA ILE A 277 7.91 10.15 7.95
C ILE A 277 8.96 9.67 6.95
N GLY A 278 8.54 8.70 6.16
CA GLY A 278 9.32 8.06 5.11
C GLY A 278 10.08 9.03 4.22
N ASN A 279 11.26 8.62 3.76
CA ASN A 279 11.87 9.28 2.62
C ASN A 279 11.06 8.93 1.37
N THR A 280 10.89 9.88 0.44
CA THR A 280 10.08 9.67 -0.80
C THR A 280 10.82 8.86 -1.87
N GLY A 281 11.97 8.29 -1.52
CA GLY A 281 12.80 7.41 -2.33
C GLY A 281 13.48 6.40 -1.40
N PRO A 282 14.60 5.76 -1.80
CA PRO A 282 15.23 4.74 -0.98
C PRO A 282 15.72 5.26 0.38
N GLY A 283 15.66 4.40 1.40
CA GLY A 283 16.32 4.65 2.67
C GLY A 283 17.83 4.75 2.48
N VAL A 284 18.44 3.75 1.83
CA VAL A 284 19.84 3.77 1.43
C VAL A 284 19.95 3.46 -0.07
N TRP A 285 20.63 4.33 -0.82
CA TRP A 285 20.84 4.16 -2.26
C TRP A 285 22.33 4.07 -2.59
N VAL A 286 22.76 2.93 -3.13
CA VAL A 286 24.13 2.67 -3.57
C VAL A 286 24.16 2.67 -5.10
N ARG A 287 24.77 3.69 -5.72
CA ARG A 287 24.71 3.90 -7.18
C ARG A 287 26.02 4.39 -7.79
N ASP A 288 26.20 4.14 -9.09
CA ASP A 288 27.39 4.51 -9.87
C ASP A 288 28.67 3.77 -9.44
N SER A 289 28.59 2.45 -9.22
CA SER A 289 29.72 1.56 -8.93
C SER A 289 30.44 1.64 -7.57
N PRO A 290 29.80 1.96 -6.41
CA PRO A 290 30.45 1.83 -5.11
C PRO A 290 30.75 0.37 -4.78
N SER A 291 31.81 0.14 -4.01
CA SER A 291 32.14 -1.21 -3.54
C SER A 291 32.65 -1.22 -2.10
N HIS A 292 32.57 -2.37 -1.43
CA HIS A 292 33.04 -2.51 -0.05
C HIS A 292 32.29 -1.61 0.95
N SER A 293 31.09 -1.15 0.62
CA SER A 293 30.28 -0.40 1.57
C SER A 293 29.74 -1.35 2.65
N LEU A 294 29.55 -0.84 3.86
CA LEU A 294 28.95 -1.58 4.97
C LEU A 294 27.67 -0.87 5.39
N ILE A 295 26.54 -1.53 5.24
CA ILE A 295 25.23 -1.07 5.70
C ILE A 295 24.82 -2.01 6.81
N GLN A 296 24.89 -1.55 8.06
CA GLN A 296 24.73 -2.44 9.22
C GLN A 296 23.91 -1.83 10.36
N SER A 297 23.03 -2.64 10.95
CA SER A 297 22.29 -2.26 12.17
C SER A 297 21.54 -0.94 12.06
N ASN A 298 21.09 -0.57 10.86
CA ASN A 298 20.17 0.55 10.68
C ASN A 298 18.74 0.05 10.84
N THR A 299 17.86 0.93 11.31
CA THR A 299 16.41 0.77 11.22
C THR A 299 15.93 1.53 10.00
N ILE A 300 15.44 0.84 8.98
CA ILE A 300 15.08 1.39 7.67
C ILE A 300 13.61 1.05 7.39
N ALA A 301 12.73 2.02 7.57
CA ALA A 301 11.28 1.81 7.46
C ALA A 301 10.56 2.99 6.82
N HIS A 302 9.38 2.73 6.27
CA HIS A 302 8.47 3.71 5.66
C HIS A 302 9.01 4.47 4.45
N ASN A 303 10.16 4.07 3.90
CA ASN A 303 10.71 4.66 2.69
C ASN A 303 10.02 4.12 1.45
N ASP A 304 10.30 4.70 0.27
CA ASP A 304 9.82 4.13 -1.00
C ASP A 304 10.41 2.73 -1.26
N SER A 305 11.65 2.50 -0.81
CA SER A 305 12.30 1.17 -0.75
C SER A 305 13.34 1.18 0.37
N GLY A 306 13.70 0.02 0.90
CA GLY A 306 14.68 -0.08 1.99
C GLY A 306 16.10 0.28 1.54
N VAL A 307 16.82 -0.69 1.00
CA VAL A 307 18.18 -0.56 0.46
C VAL A 307 18.17 -0.88 -1.02
N LEU A 308 18.50 0.10 -1.86
CA LEU A 308 18.58 -0.05 -3.31
C LEU A 308 20.06 -0.02 -3.75
N VAL A 309 20.53 -1.08 -4.39
CA VAL A 309 21.89 -1.17 -4.95
C VAL A 309 21.79 -1.31 -6.46
N VAL A 310 22.35 -0.35 -7.20
CA VAL A 310 22.16 -0.29 -8.66
C VAL A 310 23.49 -0.30 -9.39
N SER A 311 23.55 -1.13 -10.44
CA SER A 311 24.61 -1.08 -11.45
C SER A 311 24.32 0.01 -12.50
N SER A 312 25.35 0.69 -13.00
CA SER A 312 25.20 1.66 -14.09
C SER A 312 25.75 1.11 -15.41
N PHE A 313 24.98 1.24 -16.49
CA PHE A 313 25.38 0.80 -17.83
C PHE A 313 26.77 1.34 -18.21
N ASN A 314 27.70 0.43 -18.55
CA ASN A 314 29.08 0.70 -18.98
C ASN A 314 30.09 1.10 -17.89
N LEU A 315 29.77 0.96 -16.61
CA LEU A 315 30.71 1.13 -15.50
C LEU A 315 30.98 -0.22 -14.80
N LEU A 316 31.93 -0.24 -13.86
CA LEU A 316 32.16 -1.42 -13.01
C LEU A 316 30.91 -1.70 -12.16
N ASP A 317 30.66 -2.94 -11.78
CA ASP A 317 29.48 -3.27 -10.98
C ASP A 317 29.63 -2.82 -9.51
N ALA A 318 28.51 -2.43 -8.89
CA ALA A 318 28.44 -2.06 -7.48
C ALA A 318 28.52 -3.31 -6.58
N THR A 319 29.71 -3.88 -6.48
CA THR A 319 29.96 -5.18 -5.84
C THR A 319 30.57 -5.05 -4.46
N ARG A 320 30.55 -6.13 -3.69
CA ARG A 320 31.19 -6.27 -2.38
C ARG A 320 30.56 -5.36 -1.32
N ASN A 321 29.29 -5.01 -1.46
CA ASN A 321 28.58 -4.18 -0.51
C ASN A 321 27.87 -5.08 0.52
N LEU A 322 28.37 -5.07 1.75
CA LEU A 322 27.85 -5.87 2.86
C LEU A 322 26.60 -5.19 3.45
N ILE A 323 25.46 -5.86 3.36
CA ILE A 323 24.19 -5.43 3.96
C ILE A 323 23.85 -6.44 5.05
N THR A 324 24.01 -6.07 6.32
CA THR A 324 23.95 -7.07 7.40
C THR A 324 23.27 -6.55 8.65
N GLN A 325 22.45 -7.37 9.28
CA GLN A 325 21.81 -7.06 10.59
C GLN A 325 21.04 -5.73 10.61
N ASN A 326 20.52 -5.26 9.48
CA ASN A 326 19.61 -4.12 9.45
C ASN A 326 18.20 -4.59 9.83
N SER A 327 17.44 -3.72 10.48
CA SER A 327 16.01 -3.88 10.70
C SER A 327 15.31 -3.12 9.57
N ILE A 328 14.79 -3.85 8.59
CA ILE A 328 14.17 -3.30 7.38
C ILE A 328 12.72 -3.78 7.35
N TYR A 329 11.76 -2.87 7.40
CA TYR A 329 10.34 -3.23 7.45
C TYR A 329 9.45 -2.04 7.04
N ARG A 330 8.23 -2.33 6.58
CA ARG A 330 7.22 -1.33 6.17
C ARG A 330 7.73 -0.28 5.19
N ASN A 331 8.67 -0.62 4.32
CA ASN A 331 8.92 0.22 3.14
C ASN A 331 7.83 -0.05 2.10
N LYS A 332 7.59 0.91 1.20
CA LYS A 332 6.52 0.79 0.17
C LYS A 332 6.87 -0.19 -0.95
N GLY A 333 8.16 -0.44 -1.14
CA GLY A 333 8.72 -1.44 -2.03
C GLY A 333 9.74 -2.27 -1.28
N LEU A 334 10.53 -3.05 -2.01
CA LEU A 334 11.43 -4.06 -1.45
C LEU A 334 12.40 -3.53 -0.37
N GLY A 335 12.66 -4.40 0.61
CA GLY A 335 13.62 -4.10 1.67
C GLY A 335 15.07 -4.09 1.21
N ILE A 336 15.45 -4.99 0.30
CA ILE A 336 16.73 -4.95 -0.42
C ILE A 336 16.42 -5.22 -1.88
N ASP A 337 16.90 -4.36 -2.76
CA ASP A 337 16.75 -4.47 -4.21
C ASP A 337 18.14 -4.36 -4.89
N LEU A 338 18.47 -5.35 -5.70
CA LEU A 338 19.69 -5.43 -6.53
C LEU A 338 19.44 -5.05 -7.99
N GLY A 339 18.80 -3.91 -8.22
CA GLY A 339 18.27 -3.53 -9.52
C GLY A 339 19.28 -3.20 -10.62
N PHE A 340 18.77 -3.23 -11.85
CA PHE A 340 19.52 -2.93 -13.07
C PHE A 340 19.44 -1.45 -13.50
N SER A 341 18.52 -0.68 -12.90
CA SER A 341 18.24 0.72 -13.26
C SER A 341 18.22 1.64 -12.03
N SER A 342 17.98 2.94 -12.21
CA SER A 342 17.88 3.91 -11.10
C SER A 342 16.60 3.78 -10.26
N HIS A 343 15.80 2.74 -10.45
CA HIS A 343 14.53 2.47 -9.76
C HIS A 343 14.50 1.01 -9.31
N ALA A 344 13.72 0.74 -8.26
CA ALA A 344 13.38 -0.61 -7.85
C ALA A 344 12.67 -1.33 -9.01
N ASP A 345 13.25 -2.42 -9.51
CA ASP A 345 12.72 -3.21 -10.63
C ASP A 345 12.16 -4.57 -10.21
N GLY A 346 12.06 -4.80 -8.90
CA GLY A 346 11.53 -6.02 -8.31
C GLY A 346 12.64 -6.99 -7.92
N PRO A 347 12.29 -8.12 -7.27
CA PRO A 347 13.29 -9.04 -6.76
C PRO A 347 14.02 -9.69 -7.94
N THR A 348 15.34 -9.62 -7.92
CA THR A 348 16.25 -10.25 -8.88
C THR A 348 16.13 -11.77 -8.74
N PRO A 349 15.58 -12.50 -9.72
CA PRO A 349 15.40 -13.94 -9.59
C PRO A 349 16.73 -14.67 -9.50
N ASN A 350 16.79 -15.72 -8.66
CA ASN A 350 17.94 -16.61 -8.64
C ASN A 350 18.22 -17.19 -10.04
N ASP A 351 19.46 -17.08 -10.51
CA ASP A 351 19.87 -17.65 -11.79
C ASP A 351 20.03 -19.18 -11.67
N VAL A 352 19.24 -19.93 -12.44
CA VAL A 352 19.44 -21.37 -12.61
C VAL A 352 19.86 -21.60 -14.05
N PRO A 353 21.15 -21.87 -14.31
CA PRO A 353 21.65 -22.00 -15.67
C PRO A 353 21.06 -23.22 -16.40
N PRO A 354 21.06 -23.24 -17.75
CA PRO A 354 21.01 -24.50 -18.48
C PRO A 354 22.17 -25.39 -18.00
N GLU A 355 22.02 -26.73 -18.05
CA GLU A 355 22.90 -27.74 -17.41
C GLU A 355 24.43 -27.61 -17.63
N SER A 356 24.91 -26.69 -18.48
CA SER A 356 26.33 -26.44 -18.78
C SER A 356 27.00 -25.29 -18.03
N ASP A 357 26.26 -24.32 -17.47
CA ASP A 357 26.86 -23.18 -16.76
C ASP A 357 26.74 -23.35 -15.23
N PRO A 358 27.74 -22.96 -14.43
CA PRO A 358 27.62 -22.90 -12.97
C PRO A 358 26.60 -21.84 -12.52
N PRO A 359 25.86 -22.05 -11.40
CA PRO A 359 24.94 -21.05 -10.86
C PRO A 359 25.67 -19.82 -10.33
N ASP A 360 24.96 -18.68 -10.26
CA ASP A 360 25.41 -17.39 -9.76
C ASP A 360 26.62 -16.86 -10.54
N GLN A 361 26.40 -16.73 -11.86
CA GLN A 361 27.38 -16.17 -12.80
C GLN A 361 26.99 -14.82 -13.37
N ASP A 362 25.81 -14.34 -13.01
CA ASP A 362 25.35 -13.04 -13.42
C ASP A 362 26.24 -11.91 -12.87
N THR A 363 26.24 -10.79 -13.59
CA THR A 363 26.99 -9.58 -13.21
C THR A 363 26.01 -8.47 -12.89
N GLY A 364 26.33 -7.64 -11.90
CA GLY A 364 25.50 -6.51 -11.51
C GLY A 364 25.74 -6.09 -10.06
N ALA A 365 24.79 -5.34 -9.50
CA ALA A 365 24.77 -4.99 -8.08
C ALA A 365 24.99 -6.24 -7.21
N ASN A 366 26.03 -6.22 -6.35
CA ASN A 366 26.46 -7.38 -5.55
C ASN A 366 26.55 -8.70 -6.34
N ASN A 367 27.00 -8.65 -7.60
CA ASN A 367 27.03 -9.80 -8.51
C ASN A 367 25.69 -10.54 -8.64
N ARG A 368 24.58 -9.89 -8.29
CA ARG A 368 23.24 -10.50 -8.22
C ARG A 368 23.20 -11.78 -7.40
N GLN A 369 23.97 -11.80 -6.31
CA GLN A 369 24.06 -12.91 -5.38
C GLN A 369 22.70 -13.58 -5.14
N ASN A 370 22.62 -14.88 -5.46
CA ASN A 370 21.40 -15.66 -5.25
C ASN A 370 21.01 -15.65 -3.76
N PHE A 371 19.72 -15.48 -3.48
CA PHE A 371 19.15 -15.56 -2.14
C PHE A 371 18.86 -17.02 -1.72
N PRO A 372 18.80 -17.32 -0.41
CA PRO A 372 18.41 -18.65 0.09
C PRO A 372 16.96 -18.99 -0.27
N ILE A 373 16.64 -20.27 -0.39
CA ILE A 373 15.26 -20.77 -0.44
C ILE A 373 15.00 -21.55 0.84
N LEU A 374 14.11 -21.03 1.68
CA LEU A 374 13.66 -21.69 2.90
C LEU A 374 12.56 -22.71 2.55
N THR A 375 12.52 -23.82 3.27
CA THR A 375 11.58 -24.93 3.01
C THR A 375 10.80 -25.36 4.23
N SER A 376 11.24 -24.96 5.43
CA SER A 376 10.52 -25.24 6.67
C SER A 376 10.99 -24.33 7.78
N VAL A 377 10.04 -23.82 8.57
CA VAL A 377 10.27 -23.17 9.86
C VAL A 377 9.43 -23.90 10.90
N THR A 378 10.07 -24.42 11.95
CA THR A 378 9.39 -25.20 13.01
C THR A 378 9.79 -24.73 14.41
N ASP A 379 8.83 -24.69 15.33
CA ASP A 379 9.09 -24.49 16.76
C ASP A 379 9.57 -25.82 17.37
N ASN A 380 10.63 -25.76 18.19
CA ASN A 380 11.20 -26.91 18.87
C ASN A 380 11.10 -26.83 20.41
N GLY A 381 10.19 -26.01 20.95
CA GLY A 381 9.87 -25.94 22.37
C GLY A 381 10.84 -25.05 23.16
N GLY A 382 11.17 -23.88 22.59
CA GLY A 382 12.08 -22.88 23.16
C GLY A 382 13.06 -22.26 22.15
N GLY A 383 13.00 -22.69 20.90
CA GLY A 383 13.78 -22.19 19.77
C GLY A 383 13.07 -22.46 18.45
N THR A 384 13.73 -22.08 17.36
CA THR A 384 13.18 -22.23 16.00
C THR A 384 14.18 -23.00 15.15
N THR A 385 13.73 -24.02 14.44
CA THR A 385 14.53 -24.71 13.43
C THR A 385 14.12 -24.22 12.05
N VAL A 386 15.08 -23.73 11.27
CA VAL A 386 14.88 -23.30 9.89
C VAL A 386 15.67 -24.22 8.96
N GLU A 387 14.99 -24.76 7.95
CA GLU A 387 15.57 -25.61 6.91
C GLU A 387 15.41 -24.96 5.53
N GLY A 388 16.34 -25.25 4.63
CA GLY A 388 16.31 -24.73 3.26
C GLY A 388 17.54 -25.13 2.47
N PHE A 389 17.82 -24.39 1.41
CA PHE A 389 19.03 -24.53 0.62
C PHE A 389 19.48 -23.21 0.00
N LEU A 390 20.74 -23.16 -0.39
CA LEU A 390 21.30 -22.12 -1.25
C LEU A 390 21.88 -22.78 -2.50
N GLN A 391 21.57 -22.23 -3.67
CA GLN A 391 22.25 -22.55 -4.92
C GLN A 391 22.95 -21.29 -5.42
N SER A 392 24.28 -21.26 -5.32
CA SER A 392 25.11 -20.08 -5.62
C SER A 392 26.50 -20.53 -6.10
N THR A 393 27.48 -19.62 -6.18
CA THR A 393 28.81 -19.89 -6.73
C THR A 393 29.42 -21.18 -6.13
N PRO A 394 29.87 -22.15 -6.95
CA PRO A 394 30.41 -23.42 -6.44
C PRO A 394 31.63 -23.29 -5.52
N ASN A 395 31.76 -24.21 -4.57
CA ASN A 395 32.87 -24.30 -3.61
C ASN A 395 33.16 -22.98 -2.87
N SER A 396 32.12 -22.20 -2.56
CA SER A 396 32.21 -20.90 -1.93
C SER A 396 31.54 -20.92 -0.55
N ASN A 397 31.98 -20.04 0.35
CA ASN A 397 31.45 -19.93 1.71
C ASN A 397 30.45 -18.77 1.76
N PHE A 398 29.29 -19.02 2.35
CA PHE A 398 28.23 -18.02 2.50
C PHE A 398 27.81 -17.90 3.95
N ARG A 399 27.49 -16.67 4.37
CA ARG A 399 26.74 -16.41 5.59
C ARG A 399 25.27 -16.27 5.23
N ILE A 400 24.42 -17.05 5.90
CA ILE A 400 22.97 -16.93 5.83
C ILE A 400 22.49 -16.18 7.07
N GLU A 401 21.90 -15.01 6.91
CA GLU A 401 21.27 -14.26 8.00
C GLU A 401 19.76 -14.42 7.95
N PHE A 402 19.13 -14.68 9.10
CA PHE A 402 17.69 -14.91 9.21
C PHE A 402 17.01 -13.74 9.93
N PHE A 403 15.81 -13.40 9.44
CA PHE A 403 15.01 -12.31 9.95
C PHE A 403 13.58 -12.78 10.20
N ALA A 404 13.01 -12.36 11.33
CA ALA A 404 11.61 -12.57 11.65
C ALA A 404 10.81 -11.30 11.37
N ASN A 405 9.63 -11.44 10.78
CA ASN A 405 8.77 -10.36 10.32
C ASN A 405 7.35 -10.52 10.85
N ARG A 406 6.69 -9.40 11.15
CA ARG A 406 5.28 -9.36 11.59
C ARG A 406 4.31 -9.65 10.45
N GLU A 407 4.66 -9.22 9.25
CA GLU A 407 3.78 -9.23 8.08
C GLU A 407 4.58 -9.53 6.81
N ARG A 408 3.86 -9.96 5.76
CA ARG A 408 4.41 -10.06 4.40
C ARG A 408 4.41 -8.69 3.74
N ASP A 409 5.29 -8.50 2.76
CA ASP A 409 5.34 -7.27 1.98
C ASP A 409 4.22 -7.28 0.92
N GLU A 410 3.22 -6.41 1.12
CA GLU A 410 2.06 -6.31 0.24
C GLU A 410 2.43 -5.90 -1.19
N SER A 411 3.48 -5.09 -1.34
CA SER A 411 3.96 -4.61 -2.66
C SER A 411 4.43 -5.75 -3.55
N THR A 412 4.72 -6.91 -2.96
CA THR A 412 5.14 -8.13 -3.65
C THR A 412 4.02 -9.16 -3.81
N GLY A 413 2.78 -8.79 -3.51
CA GLY A 413 1.65 -9.73 -3.45
C GLY A 413 1.78 -10.75 -2.30
N GLY A 414 2.57 -10.44 -1.27
CA GLY A 414 2.84 -11.32 -0.13
C GLY A 414 3.86 -12.44 -0.40
N LYS A 415 4.53 -12.45 -1.56
CA LYS A 415 5.54 -13.48 -1.86
C LYS A 415 6.82 -13.32 -1.03
N TYR A 416 7.17 -12.08 -0.72
CA TYR A 416 8.34 -11.74 0.07
C TYR A 416 7.91 -11.03 1.35
N SER A 417 8.87 -10.91 2.27
CA SER A 417 8.82 -9.94 3.35
C SER A 417 10.18 -9.25 3.39
N GLU A 418 10.33 -8.26 4.26
CA GLU A 418 11.60 -7.58 4.47
C GLU A 418 12.42 -8.33 5.54
N GLY A 419 13.12 -7.61 6.42
CA GLY A 419 13.91 -8.19 7.49
C GLY A 419 13.80 -7.37 8.76
N GLU A 420 12.68 -7.51 9.47
CA GLU A 420 12.33 -6.65 10.60
C GLU A 420 13.22 -6.91 11.83
N THR A 421 13.34 -8.17 12.26
CA THR A 421 14.17 -8.53 13.42
C THR A 421 15.22 -9.57 13.03
N TYR A 422 16.49 -9.23 13.14
CA TYR A 422 17.58 -10.21 13.02
C TYR A 422 17.51 -11.25 14.16
N ILE A 423 17.41 -12.54 13.81
CA ILE A 423 17.26 -13.65 14.78
C ILE A 423 18.47 -14.60 14.80
N GLY A 424 19.42 -14.49 13.87
CA GLY A 424 20.68 -15.22 13.90
C GLY A 424 21.25 -15.51 12.51
N SER A 425 22.32 -16.29 12.46
CA SER A 425 22.96 -16.68 11.21
C SER A 425 23.63 -18.05 11.27
N VAL A 426 23.88 -18.63 10.10
CA VAL A 426 24.73 -19.81 9.90
C VAL A 426 25.67 -19.59 8.74
N ASP A 427 26.87 -20.19 8.80
CA ASP A 427 27.78 -20.20 7.66
C ASP A 427 27.68 -21.56 6.95
N VAL A 428 27.55 -21.54 5.62
CA VAL A 428 27.42 -22.73 4.77
C VAL A 428 28.48 -22.71 3.67
N THR A 429 28.77 -23.89 3.11
CA THR A 429 29.69 -24.02 1.97
C THR A 429 28.96 -24.74 0.84
N THR A 430 28.94 -24.14 -0.35
CA THR A 430 28.38 -24.78 -1.54
C THR A 430 29.30 -25.89 -2.05
N ASP A 431 28.72 -26.93 -2.61
CA ASP A 431 29.48 -28.03 -3.21
C ASP A 431 29.98 -27.69 -4.63
N GLY A 432 30.52 -28.70 -5.33
CA GLY A 432 31.01 -28.53 -6.70
C GLY A 432 29.95 -28.20 -7.74
N SER A 433 28.66 -28.36 -7.40
CA SER A 433 27.51 -27.94 -8.22
C SER A 433 26.94 -26.58 -7.82
N GLY A 434 27.44 -25.97 -6.74
CA GLY A 434 26.91 -24.72 -6.23
C GLY A 434 25.81 -24.88 -5.17
N MET A 435 25.50 -26.10 -4.74
CA MET A 435 24.39 -26.35 -3.82
C MET A 435 24.89 -26.49 -2.37
N SER A 436 24.13 -25.96 -1.41
CA SER A 436 24.31 -26.21 0.02
C SER A 436 22.97 -26.34 0.72
N GLY A 437 22.83 -27.34 1.59
CA GLY A 437 21.69 -27.45 2.49
C GLY A 437 21.85 -26.52 3.69
N ILE A 438 20.74 -25.96 4.15
CA ILE A 438 20.68 -25.05 5.30
C ILE A 438 19.91 -25.76 6.42
N THR A 439 20.50 -25.76 7.62
CA THR A 439 19.81 -26.13 8.86
C THR A 439 20.29 -25.20 9.96
N ALA A 440 19.41 -24.33 10.44
CA ALA A 440 19.71 -23.36 11.49
C ALA A 440 18.85 -23.63 12.72
N ASN A 441 19.48 -23.66 13.90
CA ASN A 441 18.78 -23.69 15.19
C ASN A 441 18.92 -22.31 15.82
N LEU A 442 17.83 -21.55 15.81
CA LEU A 442 17.74 -20.16 16.19
C LEU A 442 17.00 -20.01 17.54
N PRO A 443 17.08 -18.83 18.18
CA PRO A 443 16.22 -18.50 19.31
C PRO A 443 14.72 -18.62 18.96
N ALA A 444 13.87 -18.60 19.99
CA ALA A 444 12.44 -18.47 19.79
C ALA A 444 12.13 -17.19 19.02
N LEU A 445 11.16 -17.25 18.11
CA LEU A 445 10.76 -16.08 17.34
C LEU A 445 10.24 -14.96 18.26
N PRO A 446 10.50 -13.69 17.92
CA PRO A 446 9.86 -12.57 18.60
C PRO A 446 8.33 -12.67 18.55
N GLU A 447 7.67 -12.09 19.54
CA GLU A 447 6.21 -12.10 19.62
C GLU A 447 5.59 -11.46 18.37
N LEU A 448 4.56 -12.11 17.82
CA LEU A 448 3.85 -11.70 16.60
C LEU A 448 4.73 -11.61 15.34
N GLN A 449 5.90 -12.26 15.29
CA GLN A 449 6.77 -12.29 14.10
C GLN A 449 6.95 -13.72 13.54
N PRO A 450 5.92 -14.31 12.93
CA PRO A 450 5.95 -15.70 12.50
C PRO A 450 6.61 -15.93 11.12
N PHE A 451 6.92 -14.87 10.38
CA PHE A 451 7.35 -14.94 8.99
C PHE A 451 8.86 -14.82 8.87
N ILE A 452 9.53 -15.81 8.28
CA ILE A 452 10.99 -15.84 8.19
C ILE A 452 11.45 -15.54 6.77
N THR A 453 12.41 -14.63 6.67
CA THR A 453 13.19 -14.37 5.45
C THR A 453 14.67 -14.55 5.75
N ALA A 454 15.47 -14.68 4.71
CA ALA A 454 16.91 -14.79 4.84
C ALA A 454 17.66 -14.06 3.72
N THR A 455 18.89 -13.63 4.01
CA THR A 455 19.85 -13.18 2.99
C THR A 455 21.04 -14.12 2.93
N ALA A 456 21.70 -14.20 1.78
CA ALA A 456 22.98 -14.86 1.60
C ALA A 456 24.08 -13.81 1.34
N THR A 457 25.21 -13.94 2.02
CA THR A 457 26.40 -13.11 1.79
C THR A 457 27.58 -13.98 1.41
N ASP A 458 28.22 -13.77 0.26
CA ASP A 458 29.48 -14.45 -0.09
C ASP A 458 30.58 -13.97 0.87
N ILE A 459 31.03 -14.84 1.77
CA ILE A 459 32.12 -14.55 2.72
C ILE A 459 33.45 -15.20 2.29
N THR A 460 33.52 -15.68 1.05
CA THR A 460 34.72 -16.31 0.49
C THR A 460 35.83 -15.28 0.37
N ASP A 461 36.96 -15.55 1.03
CA ASP A 461 38.18 -14.77 0.84
C ASP A 461 39.02 -15.39 -0.29
N ARG A 462 39.11 -14.66 -1.40
CA ARG A 462 39.88 -15.06 -2.59
C ARG A 462 41.30 -14.46 -2.60
N GLY A 463 41.75 -13.92 -1.46
CA GLY A 463 43.08 -13.33 -1.26
C GLY A 463 43.10 -11.79 -1.29
N ASP A 464 41.94 -11.16 -1.44
CA ASP A 464 41.75 -9.70 -1.39
C ASP A 464 40.72 -9.27 -0.31
N GLY A 465 40.40 -10.17 0.62
CA GLY A 465 39.33 -10.03 1.60
C GLY A 465 38.05 -10.78 1.19
N PRO A 466 37.04 -10.86 2.07
CA PRO A 466 35.77 -11.51 1.75
C PRO A 466 35.04 -10.76 0.63
N ALA A 467 34.35 -11.50 -0.24
CA ALA A 467 33.58 -10.93 -1.35
C ALA A 467 32.53 -9.93 -0.85
N ASN A 468 31.75 -10.29 0.18
CA ASN A 468 30.71 -9.47 0.82
C ASN A 468 29.54 -9.08 -0.09
N ASP A 469 29.35 -9.79 -1.21
CA ASP A 469 28.16 -9.64 -2.03
C ASP A 469 26.96 -10.20 -1.27
N THR A 470 26.01 -9.33 -0.90
CA THR A 470 24.79 -9.71 -0.18
C THR A 470 23.60 -9.76 -1.13
N SER A 471 22.80 -10.83 -1.06
CA SER A 471 21.54 -11.00 -1.78
C SER A 471 20.44 -10.07 -1.28
N GLU A 472 19.35 -10.02 -2.03
CA GLU A 472 18.04 -9.60 -1.53
C GLU A 472 17.49 -10.59 -0.49
N PHE A 473 16.33 -10.28 0.10
CA PHE A 473 15.63 -11.21 0.99
C PHE A 473 15.03 -12.39 0.20
N SER A 474 15.10 -13.59 0.78
CA SER A 474 14.41 -14.77 0.27
C SER A 474 12.89 -14.57 0.22
N PRO A 475 12.17 -15.39 -0.56
CA PRO A 475 10.76 -15.63 -0.32
C PRO A 475 10.52 -15.97 1.15
N VAL A 476 9.37 -15.57 1.65
CA VAL A 476 9.01 -15.77 3.05
C VAL A 476 8.65 -17.24 3.29
N GLU A 477 9.06 -17.78 4.44
CA GLU A 477 8.61 -19.07 4.94
C GLU A 477 7.94 -18.86 6.32
N PRO A 478 6.63 -19.11 6.44
CA PRO A 478 5.91 -18.97 7.71
C PRO A 478 6.22 -20.12 8.68
N LEU A 479 6.19 -19.82 9.98
CA LEU A 479 6.23 -20.84 11.03
C LEU A 479 5.09 -21.87 10.84
N GLY A 480 5.46 -23.14 10.67
CA GLY A 480 4.51 -24.24 10.47
C GLY A 480 4.06 -24.44 9.02
N GLY A 481 4.57 -23.65 8.07
CA GLY A 481 4.26 -23.74 6.64
C GLY A 481 2.99 -23.00 6.23
N GLU A 482 2.77 -22.94 4.92
CA GLU A 482 1.68 -22.19 4.30
C GLU A 482 0.28 -22.74 4.65
N SER A 483 -0.69 -21.86 4.93
CA SER A 483 -2.06 -22.25 5.27
C SER A 483 -3.10 -21.22 4.81
N THR A 484 -4.18 -21.70 4.18
CA THR A 484 -5.37 -20.89 3.83
C THR A 484 -6.47 -20.94 4.90
N LEU A 485 -6.17 -21.47 6.10
CA LEU A 485 -7.12 -21.52 7.21
C LEU A 485 -7.10 -20.22 8.00
N VAL A 486 -8.25 -19.55 8.04
CA VAL A 486 -8.50 -18.43 8.95
C VAL A 486 -8.93 -18.97 10.31
N ASN A 487 -8.14 -18.73 11.34
CA ASN A 487 -8.36 -19.23 12.70
C ASN A 487 -8.31 -18.14 13.78
N ASN A 488 -8.23 -16.87 13.40
CA ASN A 488 -8.37 -15.75 14.32
C ASN A 488 -8.88 -14.51 13.57
N THR A 489 -9.39 -13.54 14.33
CA THR A 489 -9.90 -12.27 13.80
C THR A 489 -8.85 -11.17 13.72
N GLY A 490 -7.58 -11.49 13.98
CA GLY A 490 -6.47 -10.56 13.87
C GLY A 490 -6.26 -10.08 12.44
N GLU A 491 -5.56 -8.95 12.31
CA GLU A 491 -5.24 -8.35 11.02
C GLU A 491 -3.94 -8.91 10.42
N ILE A 492 -2.92 -9.07 11.27
CA ILE A 492 -1.57 -9.50 10.89
C ILE A 492 -1.18 -10.80 11.59
N GLY A 493 -0.25 -11.55 10.99
CA GLY A 493 0.27 -12.80 11.52
C GLY A 493 -0.42 -14.04 10.95
N LEU A 494 -0.09 -15.21 11.51
CA LEU A 494 -0.62 -16.48 11.01
C LEU A 494 -2.12 -16.62 11.26
N GLY A 495 -2.82 -17.25 10.32
CA GLY A 495 -4.23 -17.59 10.46
C GLY A 495 -5.20 -16.42 10.37
N THR A 496 -4.73 -15.24 9.97
CA THR A 496 -5.59 -14.10 9.62
C THR A 496 -6.15 -14.26 8.21
N LEU A 497 -7.21 -13.51 7.90
CA LEU A 497 -7.77 -13.47 6.54
C LEU A 497 -6.78 -12.91 5.53
N ARG A 498 -6.04 -11.86 5.89
CA ARG A 498 -5.00 -11.25 5.04
C ARG A 498 -3.94 -12.28 4.65
N GLU A 499 -3.45 -13.04 5.62
CA GLU A 499 -2.47 -14.10 5.36
C GLU A 499 -3.04 -15.19 4.46
N ALA A 500 -4.25 -15.67 4.74
CA ALA A 500 -4.88 -16.69 3.91
C ALA A 500 -5.06 -16.26 2.44
N ILE A 501 -5.30 -14.96 2.19
CA ILE A 501 -5.38 -14.40 0.83
C ILE A 501 -4.01 -14.44 0.15
N TYR A 502 -2.92 -14.05 0.83
CA TYR A 502 -1.58 -14.16 0.25
C TYR A 502 -1.23 -15.58 -0.14
N VAL A 503 -1.48 -16.55 0.75
CA VAL A 503 -1.22 -17.96 0.46
C VAL A 503 -2.04 -18.45 -0.73
N ALA A 504 -3.31 -18.08 -0.78
CA ALA A 504 -4.21 -18.49 -1.85
C ALA A 504 -3.80 -17.89 -3.21
N ASN A 505 -3.34 -16.64 -3.23
CA ASN A 505 -2.79 -15.93 -4.39
C ASN A 505 -1.43 -16.46 -4.86
N LEU A 506 -0.71 -17.24 -4.05
CA LEU A 506 0.60 -17.81 -4.42
C LEU A 506 0.51 -19.28 -4.87
N SER A 507 -0.68 -19.86 -4.79
CA SER A 507 -0.91 -21.28 -5.05
C SER A 507 -1.37 -21.51 -6.48
N GLU A 508 -0.76 -22.46 -7.19
CA GLU A 508 -1.18 -22.79 -8.55
C GLU A 508 -2.62 -23.37 -8.59
N GLY A 509 -3.52 -22.69 -9.31
CA GLY A 509 -4.89 -23.13 -9.52
C GLY A 509 -5.87 -22.65 -8.43
N SER A 510 -7.08 -23.21 -8.41
CA SER A 510 -8.13 -22.71 -7.52
C SER A 510 -7.87 -23.08 -6.05
N SER A 511 -7.59 -22.07 -5.24
CA SER A 511 -7.39 -22.19 -3.80
C SER A 511 -8.70 -22.00 -3.03
N THR A 512 -8.82 -22.60 -1.85
CA THR A 512 -9.98 -22.39 -0.97
C THR A 512 -9.55 -21.88 0.40
N ILE A 513 -10.07 -20.72 0.78
CA ILE A 513 -9.96 -20.13 2.11
C ILE A 513 -11.12 -20.63 2.96
N THR A 514 -10.79 -21.17 4.13
CA THR A 514 -11.75 -21.73 5.08
C THR A 514 -11.58 -21.09 6.45
N PHE A 515 -12.62 -21.16 7.29
CA PHE A 515 -12.69 -20.51 8.59
C PHE A 515 -12.90 -21.55 9.68
N ALA A 516 -12.10 -21.48 10.74
CA ALA A 516 -12.27 -22.22 11.98
C ALA A 516 -11.77 -21.39 13.17
N ILE A 517 -12.30 -20.17 13.30
CA ILE A 517 -11.99 -19.25 14.38
C ILE A 517 -12.50 -19.84 15.70
N PRO A 518 -11.67 -19.94 16.76
CA PRO A 518 -12.05 -20.60 18.00
C PRO A 518 -12.96 -19.70 18.85
N PRO A 519 -13.81 -20.28 19.71
CA PRO A 519 -14.78 -19.51 20.51
C PRO A 519 -14.16 -18.48 21.45
N ASP A 520 -12.90 -18.66 21.87
CA ASP A 520 -12.17 -17.75 22.77
C ASP A 520 -11.49 -16.57 22.04
N ASP A 521 -11.70 -16.44 20.73
CA ASP A 521 -11.22 -15.29 19.97
C ASP A 521 -11.78 -13.96 20.53
N PRO A 522 -10.96 -12.91 20.68
CA PRO A 522 -11.39 -11.64 21.28
C PRO A 522 -12.55 -10.93 20.60
N ARG A 523 -12.81 -11.21 19.31
CA ARG A 523 -13.88 -10.59 18.52
C ARG A 523 -15.02 -11.55 18.20
N HIS A 524 -15.31 -12.46 19.12
CA HIS A 524 -16.49 -13.31 19.12
C HIS A 524 -17.66 -12.62 19.85
N PHE A 525 -18.66 -12.20 19.10
CA PHE A 525 -19.75 -11.33 19.54
C PHE A 525 -21.12 -12.02 19.51
N TYR A 526 -22.06 -11.49 20.28
CA TYR A 526 -23.49 -11.82 20.22
C TYR A 526 -24.33 -10.57 20.54
N TYR A 527 -25.61 -10.59 20.13
CA TYR A 527 -26.59 -9.59 20.57
C TYR A 527 -27.14 -10.00 21.94
N MET A 528 -27.05 -9.11 22.92
CA MET A 528 -27.75 -9.23 24.20
C MET A 528 -29.22 -8.85 24.01
N ASP A 529 -30.13 -9.59 24.65
CA ASP A 529 -31.58 -9.34 24.65
C ASP A 529 -31.90 -7.88 25.03
N ASP A 530 -32.44 -7.13 24.07
CA ASP A 530 -32.87 -5.75 24.27
C ASP A 530 -34.30 -5.64 24.84
N GLY A 531 -35.00 -6.77 24.97
CA GLY A 531 -36.37 -6.87 25.46
C GLY A 531 -37.44 -6.45 24.45
N VAL A 532 -37.07 -6.22 23.18
CA VAL A 532 -37.96 -5.76 22.11
C VAL A 532 -38.07 -6.82 21.03
N SER A 533 -39.22 -7.49 20.99
CA SER A 533 -39.47 -8.55 20.01
C SER A 533 -39.40 -8.04 18.56
N GLY A 534 -38.73 -8.83 17.72
CA GLY A 534 -38.55 -8.63 16.29
C GLY A 534 -37.34 -7.79 15.91
N THR A 535 -36.55 -7.32 16.88
CA THR A 535 -35.44 -6.38 16.63
C THR A 535 -34.17 -6.80 17.36
N VAL A 536 -33.02 -6.34 16.84
CA VAL A 536 -31.74 -6.38 17.55
C VAL A 536 -31.18 -4.97 17.65
N SER A 537 -30.25 -4.75 18.58
CA SER A 537 -29.64 -3.44 18.82
C SER A 537 -28.11 -3.50 18.84
N ARG A 538 -27.45 -2.64 18.06
CA ARG A 538 -25.97 -2.50 18.08
C ARG A 538 -25.43 -1.92 19.38
N LEU A 539 -26.26 -1.25 20.18
CA LEU A 539 -25.88 -0.80 21.51
C LEU A 539 -25.81 -1.96 22.51
N ASN A 540 -26.36 -3.11 22.14
CA ASN A 540 -26.49 -4.29 22.97
C ASN A 540 -25.62 -5.45 22.43
N VAL A 541 -24.39 -5.16 21.99
CA VAL A 541 -23.44 -6.20 21.56
C VAL A 541 -22.46 -6.50 22.69
N ALA A 542 -22.22 -7.79 22.95
CA ALA A 542 -21.23 -8.25 23.93
C ALA A 542 -20.36 -9.37 23.36
N THR A 543 -19.23 -9.64 24.00
CA THR A 543 -18.32 -10.75 23.64
C THR A 543 -18.67 -12.04 24.38
N THR A 544 -18.44 -13.19 23.76
CA THR A 544 -18.64 -14.51 24.36
C THR A 544 -17.44 -15.42 24.12
N ALA A 545 -17.27 -16.45 24.97
CA ALA A 545 -16.30 -17.53 24.79
C ALA A 545 -16.98 -18.91 24.64
N GLU A 546 -18.30 -18.93 24.51
CA GLU A 546 -19.09 -20.16 24.43
C GLU A 546 -19.03 -20.76 23.02
N ALA A 547 -18.77 -22.06 22.92
CA ALA A 547 -18.76 -22.77 21.64
C ALA A 547 -20.16 -23.09 21.09
N ASP A 548 -21.18 -23.02 21.95
CA ASP A 548 -22.58 -23.33 21.65
C ASP A 548 -23.45 -22.16 22.10
N ASP A 549 -24.17 -21.54 21.16
CA ASP A 549 -25.03 -20.37 21.42
C ASP A 549 -26.06 -20.64 22.52
N SER A 550 -26.49 -21.89 22.70
CA SER A 550 -27.50 -22.24 23.72
C SER A 550 -27.02 -22.08 25.16
N ASN A 551 -25.70 -21.93 25.36
CA ASN A 551 -25.11 -21.64 26.66
C ASN A 551 -25.02 -20.13 26.97
N ILE A 552 -25.27 -19.26 25.99
CA ILE A 552 -25.24 -17.81 26.16
C ILE A 552 -26.54 -17.36 26.84
N ALA A 553 -26.44 -16.87 28.08
CA ALA A 553 -27.59 -16.74 28.98
C ALA A 553 -28.54 -15.57 28.64
N ASP A 554 -28.02 -14.49 28.07
CA ASP A 554 -28.73 -13.26 27.73
C ASP A 554 -28.75 -13.01 26.21
N ILE A 555 -28.60 -14.07 25.41
CA ILE A 555 -28.65 -13.98 23.95
C ILE A 555 -30.04 -13.52 23.48
N ASP A 556 -30.04 -12.60 22.52
CA ASP A 556 -31.26 -12.03 21.97
C ASP A 556 -32.10 -13.11 21.24
N PRO A 557 -33.37 -13.34 21.64
CA PRO A 557 -34.23 -14.33 20.99
C PRO A 557 -34.52 -14.05 19.51
N ASP A 558 -34.38 -12.80 19.05
CA ASP A 558 -34.61 -12.41 17.66
C ASP A 558 -33.40 -12.70 16.76
N TRP A 559 -32.21 -12.85 17.36
CA TRP A 559 -31.01 -13.38 16.71
C TRP A 559 -30.21 -14.24 17.70
N PRO A 560 -30.62 -15.50 17.94
CA PRO A 560 -30.02 -16.36 18.95
C PRO A 560 -28.71 -17.01 18.46
N HIS A 561 -27.82 -16.21 17.86
CA HIS A 561 -26.56 -16.63 17.28
C HIS A 561 -25.41 -15.66 17.58
N SER A 562 -24.23 -16.20 17.86
CA SER A 562 -22.98 -15.44 17.91
C SER A 562 -22.30 -15.34 16.53
N TRP A 563 -21.32 -14.45 16.38
CA TRP A 563 -20.50 -14.31 15.17
C TRP A 563 -19.08 -13.82 15.49
N PHE A 564 -18.17 -13.97 14.54
CA PHE A 564 -16.80 -13.48 14.59
C PHE A 564 -16.66 -12.29 13.64
N SER A 565 -16.08 -11.20 14.14
CA SER A 565 -15.89 -9.97 13.38
C SER A 565 -14.41 -9.78 13.06
N ILE A 566 -14.05 -9.81 11.78
CA ILE A 566 -12.72 -9.46 11.27
C ILE A 566 -12.77 -7.99 10.89
N GLN A 567 -11.87 -7.17 11.45
CA GLN A 567 -11.83 -5.74 11.19
C GLN A 567 -10.44 -5.33 10.72
N PRO A 568 -10.23 -5.32 9.39
CA PRO A 568 -8.97 -4.86 8.84
C PRO A 568 -8.69 -3.40 9.15
N SER A 569 -7.41 -3.03 9.25
CA SER A 569 -6.99 -1.64 9.48
C SER A 569 -6.87 -0.82 8.19
N HIS A 570 -6.84 -1.49 7.03
CA HIS A 570 -6.86 -0.92 5.68
C HIS A 570 -7.36 -1.98 4.69
N GLY A 571 -7.40 -1.68 3.39
CA GLY A 571 -7.85 -2.61 2.35
C GLY A 571 -7.16 -3.98 2.41
N LEU A 572 -7.93 -5.06 2.20
CA LEU A 572 -7.40 -6.41 2.05
C LEU A 572 -6.57 -6.51 0.75
N PRO A 573 -5.65 -7.49 0.64
CA PRO A 573 -4.93 -7.71 -0.60
C PRO A 573 -5.90 -8.02 -1.74
N GLU A 574 -5.60 -7.51 -2.93
CA GLU A 574 -6.36 -7.85 -4.14
C GLU A 574 -6.26 -9.35 -4.43
N LEU A 575 -7.35 -9.93 -4.92
CA LEU A 575 -7.35 -11.30 -5.42
C LEU A 575 -6.95 -11.27 -6.89
N PHE A 576 -5.89 -11.98 -7.26
CA PHE A 576 -5.38 -12.04 -8.64
C PHE A 576 -5.15 -13.47 -9.15
N ASP A 577 -5.46 -14.49 -8.34
CA ASP A 577 -5.59 -15.88 -8.77
C ASP A 577 -6.99 -16.42 -8.42
N PRO A 578 -7.46 -17.51 -9.03
CA PRO A 578 -8.77 -18.08 -8.75
C PRO A 578 -8.93 -18.53 -7.28
N ILE A 579 -9.77 -17.86 -6.50
CA ILE A 579 -9.91 -18.12 -5.05
C ILE A 579 -11.37 -18.36 -4.66
N ASN A 580 -11.60 -19.39 -3.84
CA ASN A 580 -12.87 -19.64 -3.18
C ASN A 580 -12.78 -19.25 -1.70
N ILE A 581 -13.52 -18.24 -1.27
CA ILE A 581 -13.69 -17.86 0.13
C ILE A 581 -15.03 -18.43 0.62
N ASP A 582 -14.99 -19.35 1.59
CA ASP A 582 -16.18 -20.03 2.10
C ASP A 582 -16.39 -19.82 3.61
N GLY A 583 -17.12 -18.77 3.97
CA GLY A 583 -17.53 -18.49 5.36
C GLY A 583 -18.47 -19.53 5.97
N PHE A 584 -19.11 -20.40 5.16
CA PHE A 584 -19.92 -21.51 5.70
C PHE A 584 -19.07 -22.63 6.32
N THR A 585 -17.75 -22.59 6.14
CA THR A 585 -16.84 -23.54 6.79
C THR A 585 -16.67 -23.28 8.29
N GLN A 586 -16.95 -22.05 8.76
CA GLN A 586 -16.96 -21.74 10.19
C GLN A 586 -18.02 -22.60 10.91
N PRO A 587 -17.65 -23.32 11.99
CA PRO A 587 -18.61 -24.05 12.80
C PRO A 587 -19.78 -23.17 13.27
N GLY A 588 -21.00 -23.70 13.13
CA GLY A 588 -22.23 -22.99 13.47
C GLY A 588 -22.83 -22.15 12.33
N SER A 589 -22.16 -22.03 11.18
CA SER A 589 -22.74 -21.44 9.97
C SER A 589 -23.78 -22.38 9.33
N VAL A 590 -24.85 -21.80 8.78
CA VAL A 590 -25.97 -22.53 8.17
C VAL A 590 -26.37 -21.87 6.85
N LYS A 591 -26.46 -22.65 5.77
CA LYS A 591 -26.93 -22.20 4.46
C LYS A 591 -28.45 -22.02 4.45
N ASN A 592 -28.92 -21.04 3.69
CA ASN A 592 -30.35 -20.76 3.57
C ASN A 592 -31.11 -21.93 2.91
N THR A 593 -32.30 -22.25 3.43
CA THR A 593 -33.23 -23.24 2.90
C THR A 593 -34.53 -22.63 2.39
N LEU A 594 -34.83 -21.38 2.74
CA LEU A 594 -36.07 -20.70 2.42
C LEU A 594 -36.10 -20.10 1.01
N SER A 595 -37.28 -20.04 0.39
CA SER A 595 -37.49 -19.32 -0.87
C SER A 595 -37.56 -17.80 -0.64
N ALA A 596 -37.32 -16.98 -1.69
CA ALA A 596 -37.18 -15.53 -1.54
C ALA A 596 -38.35 -14.84 -0.80
N PRO A 597 -39.64 -15.17 -1.08
CA PRO A 597 -40.77 -14.57 -0.36
C PRO A 597 -40.84 -14.91 1.13
N GLN A 598 -40.07 -15.90 1.59
CA GLN A 598 -40.04 -16.35 2.97
C GLN A 598 -38.84 -15.76 3.75
N GLY A 599 -38.00 -14.97 3.08
CA GLY A 599 -36.77 -14.41 3.67
C GLY A 599 -35.61 -15.41 3.69
N LEU A 600 -34.78 -15.30 4.72
CA LEU A 600 -33.54 -16.06 4.92
C LEU A 600 -33.47 -16.68 6.32
N ASP A 601 -33.18 -17.98 6.38
CA ASP A 601 -32.84 -18.74 7.60
C ASP A 601 -31.34 -19.06 7.71
N SER A 602 -30.52 -18.47 6.83
CA SER A 602 -29.07 -18.62 6.93
C SER A 602 -28.52 -17.99 8.20
N VAL A 603 -27.48 -18.64 8.73
CA VAL A 603 -26.66 -18.16 9.84
C VAL A 603 -25.25 -17.99 9.31
N LEU A 604 -24.82 -16.75 9.14
CA LEU A 604 -23.46 -16.42 8.72
C LEU A 604 -22.68 -16.03 9.98
N ARG A 605 -21.56 -16.72 10.23
CA ARG A 605 -20.76 -16.52 11.44
C ARG A 605 -19.58 -15.59 11.22
N ILE A 606 -19.23 -15.26 9.98
CA ILE A 606 -18.05 -14.45 9.67
C ILE A 606 -18.51 -13.09 9.14
N GLU A 607 -18.11 -12.04 9.85
CA GLU A 607 -18.29 -10.65 9.46
C GLU A 607 -16.94 -10.04 9.07
N LEU A 608 -16.89 -9.39 7.91
CA LEU A 608 -15.87 -8.42 7.53
C LEU A 608 -16.42 -7.02 7.87
N ASP A 609 -15.98 -6.46 9.01
CA ASP A 609 -16.30 -5.09 9.44
C ASP A 609 -15.28 -4.12 8.83
N GLY A 610 -15.63 -3.54 7.69
CA GLY A 610 -14.79 -2.66 6.90
C GLY A 610 -14.65 -1.24 7.43
N ALA A 611 -15.02 -0.95 8.68
CA ALA A 611 -15.07 0.42 9.22
C ALA A 611 -13.74 1.21 9.15
N ASN A 612 -12.59 0.55 8.98
CA ASN A 612 -11.28 1.21 8.78
C ASN A 612 -10.73 1.03 7.36
N ILE A 613 -11.49 0.45 6.44
CA ILE A 613 -11.10 0.27 5.04
C ILE A 613 -11.58 1.51 4.27
N GLU A 614 -10.66 2.29 3.71
CA GLU A 614 -11.03 3.45 2.87
C GLU A 614 -11.56 3.03 1.48
N GLY A 615 -11.15 1.86 0.98
CA GLY A 615 -11.51 1.31 -0.33
C GLY A 615 -12.55 0.20 -0.28
N ASP A 616 -12.45 -0.74 -1.23
CA ASP A 616 -13.36 -1.89 -1.35
C ASP A 616 -13.07 -2.94 -0.26
N GLY A 617 -14.10 -3.68 0.16
CA GLY A 617 -13.92 -4.82 1.08
C GLY A 617 -13.12 -5.95 0.45
N PHE A 618 -13.57 -6.41 -0.72
CA PHE A 618 -12.82 -7.33 -1.60
C PHE A 618 -12.72 -6.76 -3.01
N SER A 619 -11.52 -6.82 -3.60
CA SER A 619 -11.26 -6.46 -4.99
C SER A 619 -10.70 -7.67 -5.74
N LEU A 620 -11.41 -8.10 -6.79
CA LEU A 620 -11.01 -9.21 -7.67
C LEU A 620 -10.51 -8.62 -8.99
N VAL A 621 -9.22 -8.77 -9.27
CA VAL A 621 -8.56 -8.20 -10.45
C VAL A 621 -8.24 -9.27 -11.50
N VAL A 622 -7.75 -8.85 -12.68
CA VAL A 622 -7.32 -9.76 -13.76
C VAL A 622 -6.45 -10.90 -13.23
N GLY A 623 -6.81 -12.14 -13.57
CA GLY A 623 -6.20 -13.38 -13.04
C GLY A 623 -7.04 -14.08 -11.96
N ALA A 624 -7.93 -13.37 -11.26
CA ALA A 624 -8.82 -13.97 -10.28
C ALA A 624 -10.10 -14.59 -10.87
N GLU A 625 -10.09 -14.99 -12.14
CA GLU A 625 -11.28 -15.52 -12.79
C GLU A 625 -11.84 -16.75 -12.03
N ILE A 626 -13.12 -17.05 -12.24
CA ILE A 626 -13.82 -18.22 -11.66
C ILE A 626 -13.84 -18.33 -10.12
N SER A 627 -13.49 -17.25 -9.41
CA SER A 627 -13.50 -17.15 -7.95
C SER A 627 -14.91 -17.27 -7.35
N LEU A 628 -15.00 -17.62 -6.07
CA LEU A 628 -16.25 -17.74 -5.31
C LEU A 628 -16.14 -17.02 -3.97
N ILE A 629 -17.03 -16.08 -3.69
CA ILE A 629 -17.21 -15.50 -2.36
C ILE A 629 -18.57 -15.94 -1.82
N GLN A 630 -18.59 -16.65 -0.69
CA GLN A 630 -19.83 -17.11 -0.06
C GLN A 630 -19.77 -17.15 1.48
N GLY A 631 -20.94 -17.02 2.12
CA GLY A 631 -21.12 -17.22 3.55
C GLY A 631 -20.54 -16.12 4.44
N LEU A 632 -20.36 -14.91 3.90
CA LEU A 632 -19.79 -13.75 4.61
C LEU A 632 -20.83 -12.65 4.81
N VAL A 633 -20.69 -11.94 5.92
CA VAL A 633 -21.31 -10.62 6.12
C VAL A 633 -20.23 -9.58 5.78
N ILE A 634 -20.48 -8.67 4.86
CA ILE A 634 -19.51 -7.65 4.40
C ILE A 634 -20.16 -6.28 4.54
N ASN A 635 -19.60 -5.42 5.37
CA ASN A 635 -20.23 -4.16 5.71
C ASN A 635 -19.22 -3.06 6.02
N ARG A 636 -19.67 -1.81 5.96
CA ARG A 636 -18.95 -0.60 6.41
C ARG A 636 -17.63 -0.29 5.70
N CYS A 637 -17.36 -0.88 4.54
CA CYS A 637 -16.22 -0.50 3.70
C CYS A 637 -16.37 0.96 3.21
N GLY A 638 -15.28 1.68 2.99
CA GLY A 638 -15.28 3.07 2.54
C GLY A 638 -15.73 3.26 1.09
N ALA A 639 -15.50 2.25 0.23
CA ALA A 639 -16.01 2.18 -1.13
C ALA A 639 -17.06 1.05 -1.26
N ASN A 640 -16.85 0.07 -2.14
CA ASN A 640 -17.82 -1.01 -2.37
C ASN A 640 -17.62 -2.18 -1.39
N GLY A 641 -18.65 -2.98 -1.17
CA GLY A 641 -18.49 -4.25 -0.43
C GLY A 641 -17.61 -5.23 -1.19
N ILE A 642 -17.94 -5.46 -2.47
CA ILE A 642 -17.17 -6.30 -3.40
C ILE A 642 -17.06 -5.59 -4.74
N HIS A 643 -15.84 -5.53 -5.28
CA HIS A 643 -15.54 -5.01 -6.60
C HIS A 643 -14.96 -6.11 -7.49
N LEU A 644 -15.57 -6.32 -8.67
CA LEU A 644 -15.16 -7.30 -9.68
C LEU A 644 -14.60 -6.54 -10.90
N ASP A 645 -13.27 -6.55 -11.07
CA ASP A 645 -12.47 -5.88 -12.11
C ASP A 645 -11.56 -6.91 -12.85
N THR A 646 -12.15 -7.95 -13.42
CA THR A 646 -11.44 -9.14 -13.95
C THR A 646 -12.17 -9.93 -15.06
N PHE A 647 -11.47 -10.72 -15.90
CA PHE A 647 -12.00 -11.40 -17.12
C PHE A 647 -13.14 -12.43 -16.94
N GLY A 648 -13.76 -12.50 -15.76
CA GLY A 648 -15.10 -13.03 -15.60
C GLY A 648 -15.25 -14.37 -14.88
N GLY A 649 -16.49 -14.87 -14.84
CA GLY A 649 -16.82 -16.19 -14.28
C GLY A 649 -16.90 -16.25 -12.75
N ASN A 650 -16.74 -15.12 -12.07
CA ASN A 650 -16.77 -15.06 -10.60
C ASN A 650 -18.18 -15.24 -10.06
N ARG A 651 -18.26 -15.70 -8.81
CA ARG A 651 -19.51 -16.06 -8.15
C ARG A 651 -19.59 -15.39 -6.77
N VAL A 652 -20.62 -14.60 -6.55
CA VAL A 652 -20.96 -14.05 -5.23
C VAL A 652 -22.29 -14.65 -4.81
N MET A 653 -22.29 -15.49 -3.76
CA MET A 653 -23.45 -16.33 -3.41
C MET A 653 -23.62 -16.47 -1.90
N GLY A 654 -24.85 -16.38 -1.39
CA GLY A 654 -25.12 -16.65 0.03
C GLY A 654 -24.48 -15.68 1.02
N ASN A 655 -24.19 -14.43 0.62
CA ASN A 655 -23.58 -13.39 1.45
C ASN A 655 -24.60 -12.35 1.93
N PHE A 656 -24.30 -11.66 3.02
CA PHE A 656 -25.00 -10.45 3.45
C PHE A 656 -24.09 -9.24 3.21
N ILE A 657 -24.53 -8.25 2.45
CA ILE A 657 -23.69 -7.13 2.01
C ILE A 657 -24.39 -5.81 2.31
N GLY A 658 -23.76 -4.97 3.12
CA GLY A 658 -24.29 -3.68 3.57
C GLY A 658 -25.24 -3.75 4.79
N THR A 659 -25.41 -4.92 5.39
CA THR A 659 -26.22 -5.11 6.60
C THR A 659 -25.38 -5.67 7.75
N ASP A 660 -25.96 -5.65 8.95
CA ASP A 660 -25.42 -6.38 10.09
C ASP A 660 -25.57 -7.90 9.93
N VAL A 661 -24.99 -8.67 10.86
CA VAL A 661 -25.04 -10.15 10.81
C VAL A 661 -26.44 -10.74 10.93
N SER A 662 -27.37 -10.01 11.56
CA SER A 662 -28.78 -10.41 11.56
C SER A 662 -29.44 -10.12 10.22
N GLY A 663 -28.90 -9.25 9.38
CA GLY A 663 -29.53 -8.80 8.13
C GLY A 663 -30.78 -7.95 8.36
N THR A 664 -30.94 -7.36 9.54
CA THR A 664 -32.11 -6.52 9.89
C THR A 664 -31.78 -5.05 10.11
N LEU A 665 -30.49 -4.71 10.27
CA LEU A 665 -30.02 -3.34 10.44
C LEU A 665 -29.10 -2.92 9.27
N PRO A 666 -29.23 -1.68 8.77
CA PRO A 666 -28.29 -1.14 7.78
C PRO A 666 -26.90 -0.94 8.40
N LEU A 667 -25.89 -1.43 7.69
CA LEU A 667 -24.46 -1.18 7.92
C LEU A 667 -23.75 -1.01 6.58
N GLY A 668 -24.28 -0.09 5.76
CA GLY A 668 -23.85 0.09 4.39
C GLY A 668 -22.35 0.26 4.19
N ASN A 669 -21.88 -0.20 3.04
CA ASN A 669 -20.63 0.27 2.47
C ASN A 669 -20.81 1.71 1.95
N GLY A 670 -19.71 2.45 1.77
CA GLY A 670 -19.74 3.87 1.41
C GLY A 670 -20.24 4.14 0.00
N LEU A 671 -20.03 3.20 -0.93
CA LEU A 671 -20.54 3.20 -2.30
C LEU A 671 -21.49 2.02 -2.51
N ASP A 672 -21.24 1.14 -3.49
CA ASP A 672 -22.15 0.08 -3.86
C ASP A 672 -21.98 -1.17 -2.98
N GLY A 673 -23.02 -1.99 -2.87
CA GLY A 673 -22.87 -3.33 -2.28
C GLY A 673 -21.91 -4.18 -3.11
N ILE A 674 -22.21 -4.30 -4.41
CA ILE A 674 -21.38 -5.00 -5.40
C ILE A 674 -21.23 -4.15 -6.66
N LEU A 675 -19.99 -3.89 -7.06
CA LEU A 675 -19.64 -3.26 -8.33
C LEU A 675 -19.08 -4.28 -9.32
N LEU A 676 -19.63 -4.32 -10.52
CA LEU A 676 -19.11 -5.07 -11.67
C LEU A 676 -18.62 -4.04 -12.71
N ASP A 677 -17.31 -3.82 -12.79
CA ASP A 677 -16.72 -2.88 -13.76
C ASP A 677 -16.04 -3.67 -14.90
N ALA A 678 -16.49 -3.39 -16.13
CA ALA A 678 -15.86 -3.73 -17.41
C ALA A 678 -15.64 -5.20 -17.83
N GLU A 679 -16.48 -6.18 -17.45
CA GLU A 679 -16.12 -7.61 -17.63
C GLU A 679 -17.21 -8.55 -18.16
N ARG A 680 -17.08 -9.89 -18.04
CA ARG A 680 -18.11 -10.83 -18.53
C ARG A 680 -18.42 -12.04 -17.65
N TYR A 681 -19.61 -12.62 -17.78
CA TYR A 681 -19.96 -13.94 -17.20
C TYR A 681 -19.90 -14.07 -15.67
N ASN A 682 -19.95 -12.98 -14.93
CA ASN A 682 -20.04 -13.03 -13.47
C ASN A 682 -21.45 -13.43 -13.03
N ARG A 683 -21.55 -14.00 -11.83
CA ARG A 683 -22.82 -14.47 -11.27
C ARG A 683 -23.03 -14.03 -9.84
N ILE A 684 -24.08 -13.24 -9.63
CA ILE A 684 -24.54 -12.80 -8.32
C ILE A 684 -25.83 -13.56 -7.97
N GLY A 685 -25.71 -14.50 -7.04
CA GLY A 685 -26.83 -15.31 -6.55
C GLY A 685 -27.08 -16.60 -7.33
N GLY A 686 -28.29 -17.15 -7.21
CA GLY A 686 -28.67 -18.39 -7.88
C GLY A 686 -30.10 -18.87 -7.66
N ALA A 687 -30.52 -19.85 -8.47
CA ALA A 687 -31.88 -20.40 -8.43
C ALA A 687 -32.17 -21.20 -7.15
N LYS A 688 -31.13 -21.72 -6.48
CA LYS A 688 -31.30 -22.47 -5.25
C LYS A 688 -31.30 -21.54 -4.03
N PRO A 689 -32.14 -21.81 -3.00
CA PRO A 689 -32.17 -21.05 -1.75
C PRO A 689 -30.80 -20.73 -1.15
N GLU A 690 -29.88 -21.71 -1.14
CA GLU A 690 -28.57 -21.56 -0.49
C GLU A 690 -27.62 -20.57 -1.18
N LEU A 691 -27.94 -20.14 -2.41
CA LEU A 691 -27.10 -19.22 -3.20
C LEU A 691 -27.51 -17.76 -3.06
N ARG A 692 -28.63 -17.48 -2.38
CA ARG A 692 -29.25 -16.15 -2.29
C ARG A 692 -28.41 -15.19 -1.47
N ASN A 693 -28.01 -14.06 -2.06
CA ASN A 693 -27.43 -12.96 -1.29
C ASN A 693 -28.53 -12.08 -0.69
N LEU A 694 -28.21 -11.40 0.41
CA LEU A 694 -28.90 -10.24 0.96
C LEU A 694 -28.03 -9.02 0.70
N ILE A 695 -28.51 -8.05 -0.08
CA ILE A 695 -27.72 -6.87 -0.45
C ILE A 695 -28.59 -5.66 -0.19
N ALA A 696 -28.32 -4.94 0.91
CA ALA A 696 -29.17 -3.86 1.37
C ALA A 696 -28.37 -2.85 2.20
N GLY A 697 -28.80 -1.59 2.20
CA GLY A 697 -28.31 -0.58 3.15
C GLY A 697 -27.05 0.15 2.71
N ASN A 698 -26.56 -0.06 1.49
CA ASN A 698 -25.34 0.58 0.96
C ASN A 698 -25.54 2.07 0.63
N GLY A 699 -24.44 2.83 0.56
CA GLY A 699 -24.43 4.29 0.40
C GLY A 699 -24.76 4.79 -1.01
N SER A 700 -24.53 3.96 -2.03
CA SER A 700 -24.88 4.19 -3.44
C SER A 700 -25.90 3.14 -3.92
N ASN A 701 -25.57 2.27 -4.87
CA ASN A 701 -26.44 1.22 -5.37
C ASN A 701 -26.27 -0.06 -4.55
N GLU A 702 -27.28 -0.94 -4.52
CA GLU A 702 -27.05 -2.27 -3.96
C GLU A 702 -26.16 -3.10 -4.91
N ILE A 703 -26.41 -2.99 -6.22
CA ILE A 703 -25.57 -3.58 -7.27
C ILE A 703 -25.43 -2.59 -8.43
N GLU A 704 -24.21 -2.37 -8.89
CA GLU A 704 -23.90 -1.64 -10.13
C GLU A 704 -23.20 -2.55 -11.14
N ILE A 705 -23.67 -2.53 -12.39
CA ILE A 705 -23.02 -3.17 -13.55
C ILE A 705 -22.65 -2.08 -14.55
N LYS A 706 -21.35 -1.90 -14.77
CA LYS A 706 -20.80 -0.81 -15.57
C LYS A 706 -19.89 -1.36 -16.67
N GLY A 707 -20.21 -1.09 -17.94
CA GLY A 707 -19.41 -1.52 -19.10
C GLY A 707 -19.21 -3.03 -19.27
N SER A 708 -19.97 -3.86 -18.56
CA SER A 708 -19.80 -5.31 -18.46
C SER A 708 -20.71 -6.08 -19.44
N GLY A 709 -20.59 -7.40 -19.55
CA GLY A 709 -21.49 -8.17 -20.39
C GLY A 709 -21.66 -9.66 -20.14
N ALA A 710 -22.86 -10.17 -20.40
CA ALA A 710 -23.25 -11.56 -20.10
C ALA A 710 -23.17 -11.95 -18.60
N ASP A 711 -23.20 -10.97 -17.68
CA ASP A 711 -23.36 -11.25 -16.25
C ASP A 711 -24.78 -11.68 -15.91
N THR A 712 -24.92 -12.42 -14.82
CA THR A 712 -26.21 -12.90 -14.32
C THR A 712 -26.42 -12.50 -12.87
N VAL A 713 -27.52 -11.79 -12.60
CA VAL A 713 -27.93 -11.44 -11.24
C VAL A 713 -29.31 -12.02 -10.99
N TYR A 714 -29.42 -13.04 -10.14
CA TYR A 714 -30.70 -13.70 -9.91
C TYR A 714 -30.80 -14.40 -8.56
N GLY A 715 -32.03 -14.54 -8.08
CA GLY A 715 -32.34 -15.21 -6.82
C GLY A 715 -31.87 -14.48 -5.56
N ASN A 716 -31.64 -13.16 -5.60
CA ASN A 716 -31.18 -12.34 -4.47
C ASN A 716 -32.32 -11.65 -3.70
N LEU A 717 -32.10 -11.26 -2.44
CA LEU A 717 -32.88 -10.24 -1.73
C LEU A 717 -32.13 -8.91 -1.82
N ILE A 718 -32.75 -7.88 -2.38
CA ILE A 718 -32.09 -6.60 -2.69
C ILE A 718 -32.89 -5.44 -2.09
N GLY A 719 -32.22 -4.62 -1.27
CA GLY A 719 -32.78 -3.43 -0.63
C GLY A 719 -33.91 -3.73 0.38
N VAL A 720 -33.91 -4.93 0.95
CA VAL A 720 -34.85 -5.39 2.01
C VAL A 720 -34.10 -6.00 3.18
N ASP A 721 -34.78 -6.20 4.29
CA ASP A 721 -34.31 -7.01 5.41
C ASP A 721 -34.25 -8.51 5.08
N ARG A 722 -33.59 -9.30 5.95
CA ARG A 722 -33.51 -10.76 5.83
C ARG A 722 -34.88 -11.44 5.72
N ARG A 723 -35.95 -10.78 6.20
CA ARG A 723 -37.31 -11.32 6.27
C ARG A 723 -38.09 -11.03 4.99
N ALA A 724 -37.52 -10.26 4.06
CA ALA A 724 -38.16 -9.75 2.87
C ALA A 724 -39.42 -8.91 3.18
N GLN A 725 -39.43 -8.21 4.32
CA GLN A 725 -40.60 -7.51 4.86
C GLN A 725 -40.39 -6.00 5.02
N SER A 726 -39.16 -5.58 5.32
CA SER A 726 -38.83 -4.17 5.55
C SER A 726 -37.83 -3.69 4.51
N ILE A 727 -37.91 -2.43 4.12
CA ILE A 727 -36.89 -1.80 3.28
C ILE A 727 -35.74 -1.36 4.19
N ILE A 728 -34.51 -1.77 3.86
CA ILE A 728 -33.28 -1.34 4.53
C ILE A 728 -32.45 -0.55 3.51
N ARG A 729 -32.34 0.78 3.67
CA ARG A 729 -31.59 1.67 2.77
C ARG A 729 -31.06 2.89 3.50
N GLU A 730 -29.88 3.35 3.07
CA GLU A 730 -29.30 4.64 3.42
C GLU A 730 -29.17 5.58 2.20
N SER A 731 -29.24 5.07 0.96
CA SER A 731 -29.05 5.86 -0.28
C SER A 731 -30.34 6.42 -0.91
N THR A 732 -30.17 7.44 -1.77
CA THR A 732 -31.23 8.16 -2.51
C THR A 732 -31.27 7.83 -4.02
N GLU A 733 -30.54 6.83 -4.52
CA GLU A 733 -30.29 6.65 -5.96
C GLU A 733 -31.00 5.46 -6.63
N VAL A 734 -30.59 4.18 -6.50
CA VAL A 734 -31.24 3.04 -7.20
C VAL A 734 -30.95 1.70 -6.48
N CYS A 735 -31.84 0.70 -6.52
CA CYS A 735 -31.47 -0.68 -6.10
C CYS A 735 -30.39 -1.29 -7.00
N PHE A 736 -30.45 -0.98 -8.28
CA PHE A 736 -29.73 -1.70 -9.32
C PHE A 736 -29.48 -0.80 -10.54
N LEU A 737 -28.23 -0.56 -10.89
CA LEU A 737 -27.82 0.23 -12.05
C LEU A 737 -27.13 -0.64 -13.11
N VAL A 738 -27.54 -0.50 -14.37
CA VAL A 738 -26.82 -1.04 -15.55
C VAL A 738 -26.39 0.13 -16.43
N ASP A 739 -25.09 0.43 -16.49
CA ASP A 739 -24.54 1.49 -17.31
C ASP A 739 -23.68 0.93 -18.45
N GLY A 740 -24.07 1.18 -19.70
CA GLY A 740 -23.26 0.87 -20.90
C GLY A 740 -22.90 -0.61 -21.10
N SER A 741 -23.68 -1.54 -20.53
CA SER A 741 -23.40 -2.99 -20.51
C SER A 741 -24.18 -3.79 -21.57
N PHE A 742 -23.67 -4.95 -22.00
CA PHE A 742 -24.25 -5.78 -23.08
C PHE A 742 -24.59 -7.21 -22.60
N PHE A 743 -25.75 -7.76 -22.91
CA PHE A 743 -26.15 -9.15 -22.57
C PHE A 743 -26.28 -9.49 -21.07
N ALA A 744 -26.32 -8.51 -20.17
CA ALA A 744 -26.59 -8.77 -18.75
C ALA A 744 -28.01 -9.35 -18.56
N ALA A 745 -28.15 -10.36 -17.70
CA ALA A 745 -29.43 -10.98 -17.35
C ALA A 745 -29.78 -10.73 -15.88
N ILE A 746 -30.91 -10.07 -15.64
CA ILE A 746 -31.43 -9.77 -14.30
C ILE A 746 -32.69 -10.59 -14.04
N GLY A 747 -32.58 -11.58 -13.15
CA GLY A 747 -33.62 -12.57 -12.92
C GLY A 747 -33.30 -13.86 -13.68
N GLY A 748 -33.67 -14.99 -13.07
CA GLY A 748 -33.20 -16.30 -13.52
C GLY A 748 -34.10 -16.93 -14.60
N PRO A 749 -33.64 -18.04 -15.20
CA PRO A 749 -34.31 -18.70 -16.32
C PRO A 749 -35.55 -19.52 -15.91
N GLU A 750 -35.82 -19.67 -14.61
CA GLU A 750 -36.87 -20.53 -14.06
C GLU A 750 -37.83 -19.74 -13.13
N GLU A 751 -39.08 -20.18 -13.02
CA GLU A 751 -40.06 -19.60 -12.08
C GLU A 751 -39.53 -19.68 -10.63
N GLY A 752 -39.56 -18.55 -9.91
CA GLY A 752 -39.03 -18.46 -8.53
C GLY A 752 -37.53 -18.19 -8.41
N SER A 753 -36.81 -18.06 -9.54
CA SER A 753 -35.39 -17.67 -9.56
C SER A 753 -35.16 -16.17 -9.74
N GLY A 754 -36.21 -15.35 -9.69
CA GLY A 754 -36.11 -13.88 -9.73
C GLY A 754 -35.44 -13.28 -8.49
N ASN A 755 -34.98 -12.04 -8.62
CA ASN A 755 -34.59 -11.23 -7.47
C ASN A 755 -35.84 -10.68 -6.79
N PHE A 756 -35.80 -10.59 -5.46
CA PHE A 756 -36.82 -9.94 -4.65
C PHE A 756 -36.33 -8.55 -4.27
N LEU A 757 -37.06 -7.52 -4.70
CA LEU A 757 -36.65 -6.13 -4.57
C LEU A 757 -37.55 -5.42 -3.54
N GLY A 758 -36.92 -4.70 -2.61
CA GLY A 758 -37.64 -3.72 -1.80
C GLY A 758 -38.00 -2.55 -2.69
N VAL A 759 -39.27 -2.19 -2.81
CA VAL A 759 -39.70 -1.17 -3.80
C VAL A 759 -40.31 0.03 -3.11
N ASP A 760 -39.55 1.12 -3.11
CA ASP A 760 -40.08 2.48 -3.15
C ASP A 760 -40.33 2.85 -4.63
N PRO A 761 -41.47 3.47 -5.01
CA PRO A 761 -41.79 3.89 -6.37
C PRO A 761 -40.75 4.71 -7.16
N GLU A 762 -39.75 5.28 -6.51
CA GLU A 762 -38.76 6.08 -7.25
C GLU A 762 -37.54 5.27 -7.72
N PHE A 763 -37.26 4.04 -7.21
CA PHE A 763 -35.87 3.54 -7.21
C PHE A 763 -35.66 2.02 -7.46
N GLY A 764 -36.28 1.43 -8.47
CA GLY A 764 -36.17 -0.01 -8.83
C GLY A 764 -34.90 -0.41 -9.60
N ILE A 765 -35.02 -0.78 -10.89
CA ILE A 765 -33.88 -1.07 -11.79
C ILE A 765 -33.73 0.10 -12.76
N ARG A 766 -32.53 0.67 -12.87
CA ARG A 766 -32.19 1.74 -13.82
C ARG A 766 -31.20 1.21 -14.85
N VAL A 767 -31.45 1.54 -16.12
CA VAL A 767 -30.54 1.21 -17.23
C VAL A 767 -30.16 2.52 -17.94
N SER A 768 -28.86 2.78 -18.06
CA SER A 768 -28.26 3.99 -18.66
C SER A 768 -27.10 3.64 -19.60
N GLY A 769 -26.56 4.66 -20.30
CA GLY A 769 -25.38 4.54 -21.16
C GLY A 769 -25.67 4.31 -22.65
N ILE A 770 -24.61 4.40 -23.49
CA ILE A 770 -24.73 4.33 -24.95
C ILE A 770 -24.83 2.86 -25.41
N ASN A 771 -25.97 2.47 -25.99
CA ASN A 771 -26.25 1.15 -26.63
C ASN A 771 -26.29 -0.12 -25.73
N PRO A 772 -26.94 -0.15 -24.55
CA PRO A 772 -27.22 -1.43 -23.89
C PRO A 772 -28.07 -2.33 -24.82
N SER A 773 -27.63 -3.57 -25.04
CA SER A 773 -28.32 -4.54 -25.93
C SER A 773 -28.25 -5.98 -25.39
N GLY A 774 -29.26 -6.80 -25.69
CA GLY A 774 -29.34 -8.19 -25.25
C GLY A 774 -29.72 -8.40 -23.77
N PHE A 775 -30.25 -7.37 -23.10
CA PHE A 775 -30.70 -7.42 -21.71
C PHE A 775 -31.91 -8.35 -21.54
N LYS A 776 -31.89 -9.20 -20.52
CA LYS A 776 -33.01 -10.10 -20.18
C LYS A 776 -33.49 -9.88 -18.76
N GLN A 777 -34.80 -9.71 -18.59
CA GLN A 777 -35.43 -9.63 -17.29
C GLN A 777 -36.55 -10.68 -17.14
N THR A 778 -36.27 -11.78 -16.44
CA THR A 778 -37.21 -12.90 -16.30
C THR A 778 -37.45 -13.28 -14.83
N GLY A 779 -38.70 -13.60 -14.49
CA GLY A 779 -39.04 -14.19 -13.19
C GLY A 779 -39.06 -13.27 -11.96
N ASN A 780 -38.94 -11.95 -12.12
CA ASN A 780 -39.13 -10.97 -11.03
C ASN A 780 -40.64 -10.69 -10.84
N PRO A 781 -41.17 -10.54 -9.61
CA PRO A 781 -42.59 -10.26 -9.37
C PRO A 781 -43.06 -8.94 -10.02
N ILE A 782 -44.17 -8.98 -10.79
CA ILE A 782 -44.69 -7.86 -11.61
C ILE A 782 -45.28 -6.73 -10.76
N ASP A 783 -45.87 -7.06 -9.62
CA ASP A 783 -46.41 -6.14 -8.61
C ASP A 783 -45.34 -5.22 -7.98
N GLN A 784 -44.06 -5.57 -8.13
CA GLN A 784 -42.92 -4.75 -7.71
C GLN A 784 -42.41 -3.83 -8.83
N LEU A 785 -42.78 -4.06 -10.09
CA LEU A 785 -42.37 -3.23 -11.24
C LEU A 785 -43.30 -2.04 -11.52
N GLU A 786 -44.55 -2.09 -11.06
CA GLU A 786 -45.57 -1.05 -11.33
C GLU A 786 -45.25 0.33 -10.74
N ASN A 787 -44.30 0.40 -9.81
CA ASN A 787 -44.05 1.58 -9.02
C ASN A 787 -42.92 2.49 -9.56
N CYS A 788 -42.00 2.01 -10.42
CA CYS A 788 -40.81 2.74 -10.96
C CYS A 788 -41.08 3.94 -11.92
N ARG A 789 -42.11 4.76 -11.69
CA ARG A 789 -42.79 5.51 -12.78
C ARG A 789 -42.39 6.98 -12.99
N GLU A 790 -41.50 7.60 -12.21
CA GLU A 790 -41.38 9.08 -12.21
C GLU A 790 -40.06 9.72 -12.71
N GLU A 791 -39.10 8.98 -13.30
CA GLU A 791 -37.95 9.58 -14.03
C GLU A 791 -38.04 9.49 -15.57
N LEU A 792 -39.24 9.27 -16.11
CA LEU A 792 -39.46 9.00 -17.54
C LEU A 792 -39.39 10.23 -18.48
N LEU A 793 -38.99 11.40 -17.98
CA LEU A 793 -39.00 12.67 -18.72
C LEU A 793 -37.63 13.12 -19.26
N ALA A 794 -36.51 12.54 -18.80
CA ALA A 794 -35.16 12.95 -19.23
C ALA A 794 -34.57 12.14 -20.41
N ILE A 795 -35.12 10.96 -20.73
CA ILE A 795 -34.56 10.03 -21.73
C ILE A 795 -35.56 9.82 -22.89
N GLN A 796 -35.81 10.86 -23.68
CA GLN A 796 -36.64 10.72 -24.90
C GLN A 796 -35.84 10.29 -26.14
N GLN A 797 -34.50 10.38 -26.13
CA GLN A 797 -33.68 10.17 -27.34
C GLN A 797 -33.13 8.74 -27.51
N ASP A 798 -33.04 7.94 -26.44
CA ASP A 798 -32.55 6.53 -26.47
C ASP A 798 -33.66 5.47 -26.49
N ARG A 799 -34.93 5.89 -26.44
CA ARG A 799 -36.07 4.97 -26.27
C ARG A 799 -36.30 4.06 -27.49
N GLU A 800 -36.13 4.57 -28.70
CA GLU A 800 -36.32 3.77 -29.92
C GLU A 800 -35.18 2.77 -30.15
N THR A 801 -33.95 3.14 -29.78
CA THR A 801 -32.76 2.28 -29.90
C THR A 801 -32.80 1.13 -28.88
N PHE A 802 -33.18 1.42 -27.62
CA PHE A 802 -33.28 0.42 -26.55
C PHE A 802 -34.29 -0.70 -26.84
N PHE A 803 -35.47 -0.37 -27.36
CA PHE A 803 -36.47 -1.40 -27.69
C PHE A 803 -36.23 -2.09 -29.05
N GLN A 804 -35.34 -1.56 -29.90
CA GLN A 804 -34.90 -2.23 -31.12
C GLN A 804 -33.75 -3.22 -30.87
N SER A 805 -32.97 -3.01 -29.81
CA SER A 805 -31.81 -3.84 -29.43
C SER A 805 -32.12 -4.90 -28.36
N ASN A 806 -33.36 -4.96 -27.85
CA ASN A 806 -33.84 -5.92 -26.84
C ASN A 806 -35.19 -6.52 -27.29
N SER A 807 -35.39 -7.84 -27.18
CA SER A 807 -36.54 -8.52 -27.80
C SER A 807 -37.81 -8.45 -26.92
N ALA A 808 -38.97 -8.33 -27.57
CA ALA A 808 -40.27 -8.26 -26.88
C ALA A 808 -40.74 -9.59 -26.27
N GLU A 809 -40.07 -10.71 -26.59
CA GLU A 809 -40.32 -12.02 -25.96
C GLU A 809 -39.59 -12.16 -24.59
N ASP A 810 -38.77 -11.17 -24.20
CA ASP A 810 -37.93 -11.20 -23.00
C ASP A 810 -38.53 -10.47 -21.78
N PHE A 811 -39.83 -10.13 -21.82
CA PHE A 811 -40.60 -9.59 -20.69
C PHE A 811 -41.83 -10.47 -20.43
N ASP A 812 -41.76 -11.35 -19.43
CA ASP A 812 -42.84 -12.29 -19.13
C ASP A 812 -43.93 -11.61 -18.28
N VAL A 813 -44.99 -11.11 -18.92
CA VAL A 813 -46.17 -10.59 -18.23
C VAL A 813 -47.15 -11.73 -17.97
N LEU A 814 -46.97 -12.42 -16.84
CA LEU A 814 -47.90 -13.44 -16.35
C LEU A 814 -49.16 -12.78 -15.76
N ASP A 815 -50.13 -12.44 -16.63
CA ASP A 815 -51.60 -12.47 -16.44
C ASP A 815 -52.31 -11.34 -17.24
N GLN A 816 -53.15 -11.74 -18.19
CA GLN A 816 -53.95 -10.84 -19.04
C GLN A 816 -55.05 -10.07 -18.28
N THR A 817 -55.39 -10.48 -17.05
CA THR A 817 -56.49 -9.88 -16.30
C THR A 817 -56.08 -8.65 -15.47
N THR A 818 -54.80 -8.52 -15.11
CA THR A 818 -54.27 -7.37 -14.35
C THR A 818 -53.93 -6.18 -15.24
N ALA A 819 -53.57 -6.42 -16.51
CA ALA A 819 -53.20 -5.38 -17.49
C ALA A 819 -54.35 -4.41 -17.87
N GLN A 820 -55.61 -4.80 -17.65
CA GLN A 820 -56.78 -3.97 -18.00
C GLN A 820 -57.15 -2.92 -16.95
N PHE A 821 -56.67 -3.03 -15.70
CA PHE A 821 -57.09 -2.12 -14.63
C PHE A 821 -56.16 -0.92 -14.43
N PHE A 822 -54.95 -0.94 -14.97
CA PHE A 822 -53.95 0.11 -14.74
C PHE A 822 -53.34 0.62 -16.05
N GLY A 823 -54.03 1.57 -16.70
CA GLY A 823 -53.42 2.60 -17.57
C GLY A 823 -52.44 2.17 -18.68
N CYS A 824 -52.45 0.93 -19.14
CA CYS A 824 -51.50 0.37 -20.11
C CYS A 824 -51.88 0.70 -21.56
N ILE A 825 -52.03 2.00 -21.90
CA ILE A 825 -52.43 2.44 -23.24
C ILE A 825 -51.26 2.45 -24.24
N ILE A 826 -50.00 2.51 -23.76
CA ILE A 826 -48.82 2.62 -24.63
C ILE A 826 -48.21 1.24 -24.98
N PHE A 827 -48.25 0.28 -24.05
CA PHE A 827 -47.78 -1.11 -24.28
C PHE A 827 -48.69 -1.86 -25.27
N GLN A 828 -50.01 -1.62 -25.18
CA GLN A 828 -51.00 -2.23 -26.08
C GLN A 828 -50.83 -1.76 -27.54
N ASN A 829 -50.54 -0.48 -27.76
CA ASN A 829 -50.35 0.08 -29.11
C ASN A 829 -49.10 -0.47 -29.82
N PHE A 830 -48.04 -0.83 -29.09
CA PHE A 830 -46.81 -1.38 -29.66
C PHE A 830 -46.94 -2.89 -29.97
N ILE A 831 -47.59 -3.66 -29.09
CA ILE A 831 -47.95 -5.07 -29.34
C ILE A 831 -48.91 -5.20 -30.53
N ASP A 832 -49.88 -4.28 -30.66
CA ASP A 832 -50.81 -4.27 -31.78
C ASP A 832 -50.13 -3.84 -33.10
N GLN A 833 -49.12 -2.96 -33.07
CA GLN A 833 -48.31 -2.60 -34.25
C GLN A 833 -47.35 -3.72 -34.69
N THR A 834 -46.71 -4.44 -33.76
CA THR A 834 -45.86 -5.59 -34.10
C THR A 834 -46.68 -6.79 -34.60
N ARG A 835 -47.88 -7.01 -34.06
CA ARG A 835 -48.84 -7.99 -34.62
C ARG A 835 -49.41 -7.57 -35.98
N ALA A 836 -49.65 -6.29 -36.21
CA ALA A 836 -50.06 -5.81 -37.54
C ALA A 836 -48.95 -6.03 -38.60
N ASN A 837 -47.69 -5.83 -38.23
CA ASN A 837 -46.54 -6.08 -39.10
C ASN A 837 -46.28 -7.58 -39.34
N SER A 838 -46.48 -8.45 -38.35
CA SER A 838 -46.34 -9.91 -38.52
C SER A 838 -47.49 -10.54 -39.30
N ILE A 839 -48.70 -9.97 -39.22
CA ILE A 839 -49.84 -10.36 -40.07
C ILE A 839 -49.61 -9.90 -41.52
N LEU A 840 -49.10 -8.68 -41.75
CA LEU A 840 -48.73 -8.21 -43.08
C LEU A 840 -47.60 -9.05 -43.70
N GLN A 841 -46.57 -9.42 -42.92
CA GLN A 841 -45.45 -10.25 -43.39
C GLN A 841 -45.90 -11.68 -43.74
N ASN A 842 -46.82 -12.27 -42.96
CA ASN A 842 -47.43 -13.56 -43.28
C ASN A 842 -48.40 -13.49 -44.47
N GLN A 843 -49.07 -12.36 -44.69
CA GLN A 843 -49.93 -12.15 -45.86
C GLN A 843 -49.09 -12.04 -47.14
N TYR A 844 -47.94 -11.35 -47.10
CA TYR A 844 -46.96 -11.29 -48.19
C TYR A 844 -46.29 -12.65 -48.48
N LEU A 845 -45.99 -13.46 -47.45
CA LEU A 845 -45.48 -14.83 -47.63
C LEU A 845 -46.53 -15.78 -48.23
N SER A 846 -47.81 -15.61 -47.88
CA SER A 846 -48.91 -16.39 -48.48
C SER A 846 -49.19 -15.99 -49.94
N GLU A 847 -49.01 -14.71 -50.30
CA GLU A 847 -49.17 -14.23 -51.68
C GLU A 847 -47.97 -14.59 -52.57
N ALA A 848 -46.74 -14.63 -52.02
CA ALA A 848 -45.55 -15.13 -52.73
C ALA A 848 -45.64 -16.63 -53.05
N SER A 849 -46.25 -17.43 -52.17
CA SER A 849 -46.49 -18.86 -52.42
C SER A 849 -47.50 -19.15 -53.55
N ASN A 850 -48.42 -18.21 -53.82
CA ASN A 850 -49.36 -18.27 -54.95
C ASN A 850 -48.75 -17.80 -56.29
N LEU A 851 -47.54 -17.21 -56.28
CA LEU A 851 -46.84 -16.70 -57.46
C LEU A 851 -45.60 -17.53 -57.86
N GLY A 852 -45.30 -18.62 -57.14
CA GLY A 852 -44.28 -19.60 -57.53
C GLY A 852 -42.84 -19.11 -57.45
N ILE A 853 -42.52 -18.18 -56.54
CA ILE A 853 -41.15 -17.70 -56.29
C ILE A 853 -40.56 -18.49 -55.12
N ASP A 854 -39.51 -19.26 -55.38
CA ASP A 854 -38.75 -20.03 -54.40
C ASP A 854 -37.67 -19.14 -53.76
N LEU A 855 -37.79 -18.88 -52.45
CA LEU A 855 -36.74 -18.25 -51.64
C LEU A 855 -36.13 -19.35 -50.77
N GLY A 856 -35.02 -19.90 -51.26
CA GLY A 856 -34.31 -21.01 -50.63
C GLY A 856 -33.91 -20.71 -49.19
N THR A 857 -34.21 -21.65 -48.31
CA THR A 857 -33.69 -21.75 -46.95
C THR A 857 -32.28 -22.33 -47.01
N ASP A 858 -31.25 -21.56 -46.63
CA ASP A 858 -29.99 -22.16 -46.23
C ASP A 858 -29.50 -21.52 -44.92
N GLY A 859 -29.44 -22.34 -43.89
CA GLY A 859 -28.81 -22.01 -42.62
C GLY A 859 -27.32 -22.30 -42.73
N ALA A 860 -26.48 -21.36 -42.30
CA ALA A 860 -25.04 -21.54 -42.26
C ALA A 860 -24.53 -21.45 -40.82
N THR A 861 -24.22 -22.61 -40.26
CA THR A 861 -23.26 -22.81 -39.18
C THR A 861 -21.85 -22.94 -39.77
N SER A 862 -20.84 -22.40 -39.08
CA SER A 862 -19.40 -22.78 -39.04
C SER A 862 -18.38 -21.73 -39.51
N ASN A 863 -17.42 -21.48 -38.60
CA ASN A 863 -16.16 -20.76 -38.77
C ASN A 863 -15.22 -21.43 -39.80
N ASP A 864 -14.52 -20.63 -40.61
CA ASP A 864 -13.13 -20.87 -41.05
C ASP A 864 -12.49 -19.57 -41.58
N PRO A 865 -11.32 -19.12 -41.08
CA PRO A 865 -10.63 -17.93 -41.57
C PRO A 865 -9.55 -18.30 -42.60
N GLY A 866 -9.61 -17.67 -43.77
CA GLY A 866 -8.49 -17.61 -44.71
C GLY A 866 -8.84 -18.08 -46.12
N ASP A 867 -9.10 -17.15 -47.02
CA ASP A 867 -8.28 -17.06 -48.23
C ASP A 867 -8.47 -15.71 -48.95
N VAL A 868 -7.38 -15.31 -49.57
CA VAL A 868 -7.07 -14.03 -50.20
C VAL A 868 -7.77 -13.93 -51.57
N ASP A 869 -8.38 -12.79 -51.92
CA ASP A 869 -7.98 -11.93 -53.05
C ASP A 869 -9.06 -10.93 -53.51
N GLU A 870 -8.55 -9.71 -53.77
CA GLU A 870 -8.94 -8.64 -54.71
C GLU A 870 -10.43 -8.25 -54.94
N GLY A 871 -10.68 -6.93 -54.88
CA GLY A 871 -11.97 -6.28 -55.14
C GLY A 871 -12.43 -6.30 -56.62
N PRO A 872 -13.10 -5.26 -57.17
CA PRO A 872 -13.63 -4.04 -56.55
C PRO A 872 -15.13 -3.76 -56.86
N ASN A 873 -15.66 -2.71 -56.22
CA ASN A 873 -16.85 -1.93 -56.58
C ASN A 873 -18.25 -2.46 -56.19
N GLY A 874 -18.95 -1.67 -55.38
CA GLY A 874 -20.30 -1.23 -55.76
C GLY A 874 -21.35 -1.19 -54.66
N LEU A 875 -21.39 -0.05 -53.95
CA LEU A 875 -22.50 0.55 -53.18
C LEU A 875 -22.87 -0.06 -51.83
#